data_AF-A0A4D6XC69-F1
#
_entry.id   AF-A0A4D6XC69-F1
#
_cell.length_a   1.000
_cell.length_b   1.000
_cell.length_c   1.000
_cell.angle_alpha   90.00
_cell.angle_beta   90.00
_cell.angle_gamma   90.00
#
_symmetry.space_group_name_H-M   'P 1'
#
loop_
_entity.id
_entity.type
_entity.pdbx_description
1 polymer ?
#
loop_
_entity_poly.entity_id
_entity_poly.type
_entity_poly.pdbx_seq_one_letter_code
_entity_poly.pdbx_strand_id
1 'polypeptide(L)'
;MFLSVKCRSALALAVSCALQVQFAQAQQMPQVGSDWPFYGGDHNAQRFSPLKQITPENVGHLERAFVYHTRDLPNPGSRYSPETTPVKVGNDLLMCSAKNILISINAATGKENWRHDPGVPDQAIPHAAACRGVAVYTAPEIPESAQCRSRVVEATLDARLVAVDLRTGEPCKDFGQNGTVDLWEGLGKKVPGWYAVTAPPTIVNGVVVTGAQIRDGQDEDAPSGVIRGYDAITGKMAWAWDLGNPENVHGPAEGSTYTRGTPNMWTAAVGDEQLGYVYLPISNSSIDYYGSNRSEAENKYSTSLVAVDVKTGKDVWHFQTIRHDVWDYDLGSQPTLLDFPGKDGKPVAAVLLPTKQGDIYILDRATGEPLVPIGEVEAPKGGSVEPQFLADTQPTSEWHTLRKAPKTEADMWGFSPLDQLMCRIQFRQANYEGYLTPPSVDRPWIQYPGYNGGSDWGSVAIDPVRRLLIANYNDIPNLNQLIPREQADKMGLKPIYAPKVDETSLNKAGSKSGKGEGGASTYPQVNAPYAISVNAGWRNWGTGVPCSAPPYGGIRAISLDTGKTVWDEPLGTARRNGPFGIPSHLPLNIGLPNNGGTVVTAGGLTFVGAATDNLFRAIDTTTGKVLWEDTLTAGAQANPISYEVDGEQYVLVSASGHAFMETGTSDEIIAYKLRK
;
A
#
# COMPACT_ATOMS: atom_id res chain seq x y z
N MET A 1 -11.82 47.02 82.67
CA MET A 1 -11.67 48.39 82.14
C MET A 1 -10.87 48.27 80.85
N PHE A 2 -11.40 48.80 79.75
CA PHE A 2 -10.87 48.65 78.38
C PHE A 2 -9.41 49.12 78.25
N LEU A 3 -8.59 48.40 77.48
CA LEU A 3 -7.43 48.85 76.65
C LEU A 3 -6.70 47.57 76.17
N SER A 4 -6.77 47.19 74.89
CA SER A 4 -5.93 47.64 73.76
C SER A 4 -4.53 47.01 73.70
N VAL A 5 -4.39 46.06 72.74
CA VAL A 5 -3.30 45.90 71.75
C VAL A 5 -2.05 45.05 72.06
N LYS A 6 -1.75 44.20 71.05
CA LYS A 6 -0.50 43.49 70.65
C LYS A 6 -0.17 42.20 71.42
N CYS A 7 0.38 41.12 70.83
CA CYS A 7 0.62 40.64 69.47
C CYS A 7 1.32 39.26 69.63
N ARG A 8 1.15 38.34 68.66
CA ARG A 8 1.92 37.08 68.44
C ARG A 8 1.63 35.95 69.46
N SER A 9 1.41 34.68 69.12
CA SER A 9 1.75 33.86 67.95
C SER A 9 0.84 32.62 67.95
N ALA A 10 0.35 32.17 66.79
CA ALA A 10 0.13 30.76 66.50
C ALA A 10 0.10 30.57 64.97
N LEU A 11 1.14 29.92 64.47
CA LEU A 11 1.29 29.48 63.08
C LEU A 11 0.11 28.56 62.71
N ALA A 12 -0.60 28.90 61.64
CA ALA A 12 -1.33 27.94 60.83
C ALA A 12 -0.63 27.91 59.46
N LEU A 13 0.14 26.86 59.20
CA LEU A 13 0.59 26.51 57.86
C LEU A 13 -0.64 26.08 57.05
N ALA A 14 -1.18 26.99 56.24
CA ALA A 14 -1.96 26.61 55.08
C ALA A 14 -0.99 26.56 53.89
N VAL A 15 -0.45 25.37 53.62
CA VAL A 15 0.23 25.09 52.35
C VAL A 15 -0.87 25.03 51.29
N SER A 16 -1.12 26.15 50.60
CA SER A 16 -1.83 26.13 49.33
C SER A 16 -0.95 25.40 48.32
N CYS A 17 -1.13 24.09 48.22
CA CYS A 17 -0.62 23.30 47.12
C CYS A 17 -1.45 23.66 45.88
N ALA A 18 -1.04 24.70 45.17
CA ALA A 18 -1.55 24.95 43.83
C ALA A 18 -1.03 23.80 42.95
N LEU A 19 -1.86 22.78 42.74
CA LEU A 19 -1.69 21.87 41.62
C LEU A 19 -1.80 22.70 40.35
N GLN A 20 -0.67 23.16 39.82
CA GLN A 20 -0.57 23.48 38.41
C GLN A 20 -0.75 22.16 37.66
N VAL A 21 -1.98 21.90 37.22
CA VAL A 21 -2.22 20.96 36.14
C VAL A 21 -1.46 21.51 34.94
N GLN A 22 -0.25 20.99 34.71
CA GLN A 22 0.42 21.12 33.43
C GLN A 22 -0.49 20.41 32.43
N PHE A 23 -1.32 21.19 31.74
CA PHE A 23 -1.88 20.73 30.48
C PHE A 23 -0.69 20.36 29.60
N ALA A 24 -0.50 19.07 29.32
CA ALA A 24 0.37 18.65 28.25
C ALA A 24 -0.04 19.45 27.02
N GLN A 25 0.86 20.31 26.52
CA GLN A 25 0.64 20.95 25.23
C GLN A 25 0.43 19.82 24.24
N ALA A 26 -0.76 19.73 23.65
CA ALA A 26 -0.99 18.84 22.53
C ALA A 26 0.09 19.15 21.49
N GLN A 27 0.93 18.17 21.19
CA GLN A 27 1.99 18.32 20.20
C GLN A 27 1.34 18.77 18.90
N GLN A 28 1.76 19.91 18.36
CA GLN A 28 1.20 20.40 17.11
C GLN A 28 1.62 19.44 16.00
N MET A 29 0.63 18.75 15.44
CA MET A 29 0.86 17.77 14.38
C MET A 29 1.54 18.45 13.18
N PRO A 30 2.58 17.82 12.59
CA PRO A 30 3.18 18.31 11.35
C PRO A 30 2.09 18.54 10.28
N GLN A 31 2.16 19.67 9.59
CA GLN A 31 1.15 20.09 8.61
C GLN A 31 1.66 19.92 7.19
N VAL A 32 0.79 19.49 6.30
CA VAL A 32 1.04 19.46 4.85
C VAL A 32 0.96 20.88 4.27
N GLY A 33 1.72 21.16 3.21
CA GLY A 33 1.79 22.46 2.56
C GLY A 33 3.23 22.78 2.22
N SER A 34 3.89 23.59 3.05
CA SER A 34 5.34 23.76 2.91
C SER A 34 6.07 22.44 3.07
N ASP A 35 5.64 21.60 4.01
CA ASP A 35 6.12 20.24 4.24
C ASP A 35 5.19 19.16 3.64
N TRP A 36 5.70 17.94 3.54
CA TRP A 36 4.95 16.72 3.23
C TRP A 36 5.33 15.63 4.25
N PRO A 37 4.87 15.75 5.51
CA PRO A 37 5.47 15.02 6.63
C PRO A 37 5.10 13.52 6.73
N PHE A 38 4.09 13.06 5.97
CA PHE A 38 3.62 11.67 6.01
C PHE A 38 3.60 11.06 4.60
N TYR A 39 3.64 9.73 4.49
CA TYR A 39 3.47 9.03 3.21
C TYR A 39 2.22 9.47 2.45
N GLY A 40 1.08 9.60 3.16
CA GLY A 40 -0.18 10.10 2.63
C GLY A 40 -0.32 11.63 2.65
N GLY A 41 0.76 12.39 2.84
CA GLY A 41 0.78 13.85 2.95
C GLY A 41 0.58 14.37 4.36
N ASP A 42 -0.54 14.02 4.99
CA ASP A 42 -0.87 14.38 6.36
C ASP A 42 -1.20 13.14 7.21
N HIS A 43 -1.47 13.36 8.51
CA HIS A 43 -1.87 12.30 9.45
C HIS A 43 -3.19 11.62 9.07
N ASN A 44 -4.01 12.29 8.27
CA ASN A 44 -5.25 11.74 7.74
C ASN A 44 -5.06 10.92 6.47
N ALA A 45 -3.84 10.96 5.89
CA ALA A 45 -3.48 10.33 4.65
C ALA A 45 -4.36 10.79 3.47
N GLN A 46 -4.63 12.09 3.33
CA GLN A 46 -5.54 12.58 2.28
C GLN A 46 -4.90 12.74 0.90
N ARG A 47 -3.55 12.75 0.82
CA ARG A 47 -2.78 13.07 -0.40
C ARG A 47 -3.21 14.40 -1.01
N PHE A 48 -3.52 15.35 -0.14
CA PHE A 48 -3.94 16.70 -0.50
C PHE A 48 -2.87 17.71 -0.12
N SER A 49 -2.51 18.59 -1.05
CA SER A 49 -1.68 19.76 -0.77
C SER A 49 -2.54 21.02 -0.74
N PRO A 50 -2.47 21.85 0.32
CA PRO A 50 -3.15 23.15 0.35
C PRO A 50 -2.49 24.18 -0.57
N LEU A 51 -1.36 23.87 -1.20
CA LEU A 51 -0.67 24.75 -2.13
C LEU A 51 -1.49 24.96 -3.41
N LYS A 52 -1.40 26.18 -3.94
CA LYS A 52 -2.22 26.67 -5.06
C LYS A 52 -1.46 27.60 -6.01
N GLN A 53 -0.13 27.53 -6.01
CA GLN A 53 0.69 28.32 -6.94
C GLN A 53 0.62 27.72 -8.35
N ILE A 54 0.60 26.39 -8.46
CA ILE A 54 0.38 25.67 -9.71
C ILE A 54 -1.13 25.42 -9.88
N THR A 55 -1.68 25.88 -11.00
CA THR A 55 -3.13 25.89 -11.31
C THR A 55 -3.37 25.46 -12.75
N PRO A 56 -4.62 25.12 -13.14
CA PRO A 56 -4.97 24.83 -14.53
C PRO A 56 -4.50 25.86 -15.55
N GLU A 57 -4.44 27.14 -15.17
CA GLU A 57 -4.05 28.25 -16.06
C GLU A 57 -2.55 28.32 -16.33
N ASN A 58 -1.70 27.80 -15.43
CA ASN A 58 -0.25 27.96 -15.52
C ASN A 58 0.53 26.63 -15.54
N VAL A 59 -0.12 25.48 -15.33
CA VAL A 59 0.53 24.16 -15.30
C VAL A 59 1.29 23.82 -16.59
N GLY A 60 0.89 24.40 -17.72
CA GLY A 60 1.64 24.29 -18.98
C GLY A 60 3.06 24.88 -18.95
N HIS A 61 3.44 25.59 -17.90
CA HIS A 61 4.75 26.20 -17.71
C HIS A 61 5.65 25.43 -16.71
N LEU A 62 5.27 24.21 -16.33
CA LEU A 62 6.13 23.36 -15.50
C LEU A 62 7.40 22.95 -16.26
N GLU A 63 8.52 23.00 -15.55
CA GLU A 63 9.81 22.47 -15.99
C GLU A 63 10.41 21.55 -14.91
N ARG A 64 11.27 20.61 -15.31
CA ARG A 64 12.04 19.79 -14.37
C ARG A 64 13.01 20.70 -13.62
N ALA A 65 12.78 20.91 -12.32
CA ALA A 65 13.62 21.70 -11.44
C ALA A 65 14.95 21.00 -11.14
N PHE A 66 14.88 19.70 -10.85
CA PHE A 66 16.04 18.82 -10.72
C PHE A 66 15.64 17.36 -10.97
N VAL A 67 16.66 16.54 -11.25
CA VAL A 67 16.57 15.07 -11.28
C VAL A 67 17.64 14.54 -10.33
N TYR A 68 17.24 13.70 -9.38
CA TYR A 68 18.13 12.97 -8.48
C TYR A 68 18.14 11.48 -8.86
N HIS A 69 19.30 10.83 -8.73
CA HIS A 69 19.47 9.40 -8.98
C HIS A 69 19.81 8.71 -7.67
N THR A 70 19.02 7.72 -7.25
CA THR A 70 19.26 7.00 -5.98
C THR A 70 20.54 6.15 -6.03
N ARG A 71 20.99 5.79 -7.23
CA ARG A 71 22.17 4.95 -7.53
C ARG A 71 22.08 3.53 -6.98
N ASP A 72 20.87 3.08 -6.68
CA ASP A 72 20.58 1.73 -6.19
C ASP A 72 19.83 0.92 -7.24
N LEU A 73 20.53 0.64 -8.34
CA LEU A 73 20.00 -0.11 -9.48
C LEU A 73 20.09 -1.63 -9.24
N PRO A 74 19.21 -2.44 -9.87
CA PRO A 74 19.21 -3.88 -9.69
C PRO A 74 20.43 -4.52 -10.36
N ASN A 75 20.85 -5.67 -9.83
CA ASN A 75 21.78 -6.55 -10.53
C ASN A 75 21.12 -7.13 -11.79
N PRO A 76 21.88 -7.48 -12.85
CA PRO A 76 21.32 -8.06 -14.06
C PRO A 76 20.46 -9.29 -13.78
N GLY A 77 19.20 -9.27 -14.24
CA GLY A 77 18.24 -10.36 -14.05
C GLY A 77 17.45 -10.31 -12.74
N SER A 78 17.74 -9.37 -11.83
CA SER A 78 16.95 -9.14 -10.62
C SER A 78 15.68 -8.34 -10.93
N ARG A 79 14.60 -8.63 -10.20
CA ARG A 79 13.36 -7.85 -10.27
C ARG A 79 13.48 -6.57 -9.45
N TYR A 80 12.93 -5.47 -9.97
CA TYR A 80 13.09 -4.12 -9.45
C TYR A 80 11.78 -3.35 -9.56
N SER A 81 11.30 -2.83 -8.43
CA SER A 81 10.00 -2.16 -8.30
C SER A 81 10.03 -1.08 -7.20
N PRO A 82 10.85 -0.02 -7.31
CA PRO A 82 10.85 1.01 -6.28
C PRO A 82 9.55 1.81 -6.37
N GLU A 83 8.92 1.99 -5.21
CA GLU A 83 7.61 2.64 -5.08
C GLU A 83 7.71 3.88 -4.17
N THR A 84 8.92 4.44 -4.07
CA THR A 84 9.28 5.39 -3.03
C THR A 84 8.56 6.71 -3.19
N THR A 85 7.83 7.10 -2.16
CA THR A 85 7.18 8.40 -1.99
C THR A 85 7.95 9.14 -0.89
N PRO A 86 8.80 10.12 -1.26
CA PRO A 86 9.56 10.87 -0.26
C PRO A 86 8.65 11.63 0.70
N VAL A 87 9.12 11.84 1.92
CA VAL A 87 8.53 12.82 2.86
C VAL A 87 9.41 14.06 2.88
N LYS A 88 8.81 15.24 3.02
CA LYS A 88 9.52 16.52 3.07
C LYS A 88 9.35 17.14 4.45
N VAL A 89 10.45 17.38 5.13
CA VAL A 89 10.50 18.01 6.46
C VAL A 89 11.54 19.12 6.44
N GLY A 90 11.13 20.37 6.63
CA GLY A 90 12.04 21.50 6.61
C GLY A 90 12.70 21.68 5.24
N ASN A 91 14.01 21.44 5.12
CA ASN A 91 14.75 21.56 3.86
C ASN A 91 15.11 20.20 3.25
N ASP A 92 14.69 19.10 3.87
CA ASP A 92 15.09 17.75 3.55
C ASP A 92 13.94 16.98 2.90
N LEU A 93 14.23 16.37 1.75
CA LEU A 93 13.45 15.27 1.19
C LEU A 93 14.09 13.97 1.66
N LEU A 94 13.32 13.18 2.38
CA LEU A 94 13.74 11.95 3.04
C LEU A 94 13.07 10.76 2.35
N MET A 95 13.87 9.76 1.97
CA MET A 95 13.38 8.61 1.22
C MET A 95 14.23 7.38 1.46
N CYS A 96 13.72 6.24 1.00
CA CYS A 96 14.45 5.00 0.86
C CYS A 96 14.61 4.65 -0.62
N SER A 97 15.73 4.05 -0.98
CA SER A 97 15.94 3.42 -2.29
C SER A 97 15.29 2.02 -2.36
N ALA A 98 15.42 1.36 -3.51
CA ALA A 98 14.82 0.04 -3.77
C ALA A 98 15.27 -1.06 -2.78
N LYS A 99 16.53 -1.01 -2.34
CA LYS A 99 17.16 -1.90 -1.36
C LYS A 99 17.33 -1.24 0.01
N ASN A 100 16.47 -0.27 0.32
CA ASN A 100 16.43 0.43 1.62
C ASN A 100 17.68 1.24 1.97
N ILE A 101 18.37 1.85 1.00
CA ILE A 101 19.34 2.91 1.35
C ILE A 101 18.53 4.15 1.74
N LEU A 102 18.67 4.59 2.99
CA LEU A 102 18.10 5.84 3.47
C LEU A 102 18.87 7.02 2.89
N ILE A 103 18.15 8.00 2.34
CA ILE A 103 18.72 9.13 1.63
C ILE A 103 18.00 10.40 2.09
N SER A 104 18.79 11.45 2.37
CA SER A 104 18.30 12.82 2.44
C SER A 104 18.87 13.63 1.29
N ILE A 105 18.01 14.39 0.60
CA ILE A 105 18.43 15.40 -0.38
C ILE A 105 17.81 16.76 -0.04
N ASN A 106 18.50 17.83 -0.41
CA ASN A 106 17.99 19.18 -0.27
C ASN A 106 16.77 19.41 -1.19
N ALA A 107 15.65 19.83 -0.62
CA ALA A 107 14.35 19.91 -1.30
C ALA A 107 14.30 20.94 -2.45
N ALA A 108 15.17 21.95 -2.47
CA ALA A 108 15.23 22.94 -3.55
C ALA A 108 16.19 22.55 -4.68
N THR A 109 17.28 21.86 -4.36
CA THR A 109 18.41 21.65 -5.29
C THR A 109 18.63 20.21 -5.72
N GLY A 110 18.01 19.25 -5.03
CA GLY A 110 18.23 17.81 -5.26
C GLY A 110 19.62 17.31 -4.84
N LYS A 111 20.43 18.13 -4.16
CA LYS A 111 21.76 17.73 -3.68
C LYS A 111 21.64 16.80 -2.49
N GLU A 112 22.34 15.67 -2.52
CA GLU A 112 22.40 14.73 -1.40
C GLU A 112 23.02 15.39 -0.16
N ASN A 113 22.31 15.32 0.97
CA ASN A 113 22.78 15.78 2.27
C ASN A 113 23.54 14.65 2.97
N TRP A 114 22.96 13.46 2.99
CA TRP A 114 23.54 12.25 3.57
C TRP A 114 22.90 11.00 2.98
N ARG A 115 23.57 9.86 3.17
CA ARG A 115 23.07 8.52 2.88
C ARG A 115 23.45 7.54 3.98
N HIS A 116 22.56 6.59 4.25
CA HIS A 116 22.80 5.49 5.16
C HIS A 116 22.37 4.18 4.49
N ASP A 117 23.34 3.29 4.25
CA ASP A 117 23.09 1.97 3.67
C ASP A 117 23.05 0.94 4.81
N PRO A 118 21.88 0.36 5.14
CA PRO A 118 21.75 -0.67 6.15
C PRO A 118 22.27 -2.03 5.67
N GLY A 119 22.66 -2.18 4.40
CA GLY A 119 23.31 -3.37 3.85
C GLY A 119 22.35 -4.53 3.56
N VAL A 120 21.16 -4.24 3.02
CA VAL A 120 20.17 -5.28 2.67
C VAL A 120 20.75 -6.23 1.61
N PRO A 121 20.87 -7.54 1.89
CA PRO A 121 21.43 -8.48 0.94
C PRO A 121 20.41 -8.86 -0.14
N ASP A 122 20.87 -9.09 -1.38
CA ASP A 122 19.99 -9.43 -2.51
C ASP A 122 19.10 -10.66 -2.26
N GLN A 123 19.58 -11.63 -1.49
CA GLN A 123 18.81 -12.84 -1.13
C GLN A 123 17.59 -12.54 -0.24
N ALA A 124 17.54 -11.39 0.42
CA ALA A 124 16.40 -10.95 1.23
C ALA A 124 15.30 -10.30 0.39
N ILE A 125 15.57 -9.96 -0.88
CA ILE A 125 14.58 -9.36 -1.78
C ILE A 125 13.45 -10.38 -2.02
N PRO A 126 12.17 -10.03 -1.75
CA PRO A 126 11.05 -10.96 -1.85
C PRO A 126 10.60 -11.17 -3.31
N HIS A 127 9.62 -10.41 -3.78
CA HIS A 127 9.15 -10.43 -5.17
C HIS A 127 9.99 -9.53 -6.08
N ALA A 128 10.34 -8.34 -5.61
CA ALA A 128 11.16 -7.34 -6.28
C ALA A 128 11.75 -6.41 -5.22
N ALA A 129 12.86 -5.73 -5.54
CA ALA A 129 13.39 -4.68 -4.67
C ALA A 129 12.42 -3.50 -4.66
N ALA A 130 11.80 -3.23 -3.51
CA ALA A 130 10.77 -2.22 -3.36
C ALA A 130 10.84 -1.58 -1.96
N CYS A 131 10.77 -0.25 -1.94
CA CYS A 131 10.49 0.51 -0.74
C CYS A 131 9.51 1.64 -1.09
N ARG A 132 8.45 1.81 -0.27
CA ARG A 132 7.39 2.81 -0.50
C ARG A 132 7.65 4.15 0.15
N GLY A 133 8.49 4.21 1.18
CA GLY A 133 8.80 5.46 1.86
C GLY A 133 9.34 5.23 3.27
N VAL A 134 9.50 6.34 3.99
CA VAL A 134 10.00 6.38 5.37
C VAL A 134 9.01 7.12 6.26
N ALA A 135 9.15 6.96 7.57
CA ALA A 135 8.40 7.73 8.56
C ALA A 135 9.35 8.64 9.35
N VAL A 136 8.83 9.76 9.86
CA VAL A 136 9.60 10.68 10.70
C VAL A 136 8.95 10.80 12.06
N TYR A 137 9.75 10.63 13.11
CA TYR A 137 9.34 10.90 14.48
C TYR A 137 10.19 12.03 15.07
N THR A 138 9.55 13.03 15.68
CA THR A 138 10.25 14.06 16.45
C THR A 138 9.83 13.97 17.90
N ALA A 139 10.78 13.62 18.77
CA ALA A 139 10.60 13.51 20.21
C ALA A 139 10.72 14.91 20.87
N PRO A 140 9.62 15.55 21.28
CA PRO A 140 9.67 16.91 21.86
C PRO A 140 10.41 16.97 23.20
N GLU A 141 10.50 15.86 23.92
CA GLU A 141 11.21 15.73 25.20
C GLU A 141 12.74 15.70 25.04
N ILE A 142 13.23 15.43 23.82
CA ILE A 142 14.65 15.42 23.52
C ILE A 142 15.10 16.85 23.14
N PRO A 143 16.20 17.38 23.72
CA PRO A 143 16.69 18.72 23.42
C PRO A 143 16.93 18.95 21.93
N GLU A 144 16.67 20.18 21.46
CA GLU A 144 16.77 20.55 20.04
C GLU A 144 18.12 20.24 19.39
N SER A 145 19.21 20.39 20.13
CA SER A 145 20.57 20.12 19.65
C SER A 145 21.00 18.66 19.78
N ALA A 146 20.21 17.81 20.44
CA ALA A 146 20.57 16.43 20.67
C ALA A 146 20.39 15.59 19.40
N GLN A 147 21.33 14.66 19.19
CA GLN A 147 21.23 13.67 18.13
C GLN A 147 19.96 12.83 18.33
N CYS A 148 19.34 12.46 17.22
CA CYS A 148 18.12 11.66 17.17
C CYS A 148 16.91 12.31 17.84
N ARG A 149 16.87 13.63 18.06
CA ARG A 149 15.59 14.29 18.39
C ARG A 149 14.54 13.99 17.32
N SER A 150 14.92 14.21 16.07
CA SER A 150 14.13 13.84 14.90
C SER A 150 14.78 12.64 14.23
N ARG A 151 14.01 11.56 14.08
CA ARG A 151 14.45 10.27 13.57
C ARG A 151 13.74 9.99 12.25
N VAL A 152 14.49 9.47 11.28
CA VAL A 152 13.92 8.81 10.10
C VAL A 152 13.90 7.32 10.39
N VAL A 153 12.71 6.74 10.28
CA VAL A 153 12.46 5.34 10.58
C VAL A 153 11.98 4.64 9.31
N GLU A 154 12.60 3.51 9.00
CA GLU A 154 12.15 2.60 7.95
C GLU A 154 12.18 1.16 8.43
N ALA A 155 11.43 0.31 7.76
CA ALA A 155 11.55 -1.13 7.90
C ALA A 155 12.03 -1.72 6.57
N THR A 156 12.95 -2.67 6.64
CA THR A 156 13.78 -3.10 5.51
C THR A 156 13.34 -4.45 4.95
N LEU A 157 13.76 -4.75 3.72
CA LEU A 157 13.46 -6.01 3.04
C LEU A 157 14.08 -7.24 3.73
N ASP A 158 15.13 -7.06 4.56
CA ASP A 158 15.68 -8.14 5.39
C ASP A 158 15.11 -8.20 6.81
N ALA A 159 13.99 -7.49 7.00
CA ALA A 159 13.16 -7.45 8.20
C ALA A 159 13.89 -6.87 9.41
N ARG A 160 14.49 -5.70 9.24
CA ARG A 160 14.94 -4.84 10.34
C ARG A 160 14.18 -3.54 10.34
N LEU A 161 13.82 -3.05 11.53
CA LEU A 161 13.42 -1.66 11.73
C LEU A 161 14.68 -0.84 12.00
N VAL A 162 14.92 0.21 11.22
CA VAL A 162 16.14 1.04 11.27
C VAL A 162 15.75 2.47 11.61
N ALA A 163 16.50 3.11 12.52
CA ALA A 163 16.34 4.51 12.87
C ALA A 163 17.66 5.29 12.75
N VAL A 164 17.63 6.39 12.00
CA VAL A 164 18.75 7.33 11.85
C VAL A 164 18.35 8.75 12.21
N ASP A 165 19.31 9.56 12.63
CA ASP A 165 19.11 10.99 12.87
C ASP A 165 18.79 11.71 11.56
N LEU A 166 17.69 12.47 11.54
CA LEU A 166 17.21 13.16 10.34
C LEU A 166 18.24 14.11 9.73
N ARG A 167 19.08 14.74 10.56
CA ARG A 167 20.03 15.77 10.12
C ARG A 167 21.33 15.20 9.59
N THR A 168 21.75 14.05 10.11
CA THR A 168 23.10 13.49 9.85
C THR A 168 23.08 12.14 9.14
N GLY A 169 21.97 11.40 9.18
CA GLY A 169 21.91 10.02 8.69
C GLY A 169 22.66 9.01 9.57
N GLU A 170 23.19 9.43 10.72
CA GLU A 170 23.86 8.53 11.65
C GLU A 170 22.84 7.67 12.41
N PRO A 171 23.12 6.37 12.66
CA PRO A 171 22.23 5.51 13.44
C PRO A 171 21.94 6.05 14.83
N CYS A 172 20.66 5.98 15.22
CA CYS A 172 20.22 6.29 16.58
C CYS A 172 20.60 5.15 17.51
N LYS A 173 21.76 5.28 18.17
CA LYS A 173 22.35 4.20 19.00
C LYS A 173 21.47 3.76 20.17
N ASP A 174 20.55 4.62 20.61
CA ASP A 174 19.54 4.37 21.64
C ASP A 174 18.34 3.55 21.14
N PHE A 175 18.21 3.34 19.83
CA PHE A 175 17.13 2.59 19.22
C PHE A 175 17.53 1.13 18.99
N GLY A 176 16.85 0.20 19.67
CA GLY A 176 17.09 -1.23 19.59
C GLY A 176 18.55 -1.59 19.87
N GLN A 177 19.15 -2.35 18.96
CA GLN A 177 20.57 -2.68 18.93
C GLN A 177 21.28 -1.77 17.93
N ASN A 178 21.90 -0.69 18.43
CA ASN A 178 22.69 0.27 17.65
C ASN A 178 21.96 0.87 16.43
N GLY A 179 20.69 1.26 16.60
CA GLY A 179 19.86 1.84 15.54
C GLY A 179 18.96 0.84 14.83
N THR A 180 18.95 -0.43 15.25
CA THR A 180 18.21 -1.50 14.55
C THR A 180 17.43 -2.43 15.47
N VAL A 181 16.27 -2.89 15.03
CA VAL A 181 15.47 -3.95 15.69
C VAL A 181 15.27 -5.09 14.71
N ASP A 182 15.51 -6.33 15.13
CA ASP A 182 15.29 -7.52 14.30
C ASP A 182 13.81 -7.92 14.35
N LEU A 183 13.14 -7.88 13.18
CA LEU A 183 11.75 -8.26 13.04
C LEU A 183 11.58 -9.77 12.85
N TRP A 184 12.66 -10.57 12.73
CA TRP A 184 12.55 -12.03 12.71
C TRP A 184 12.28 -12.66 14.08
N GLU A 185 12.44 -11.90 15.16
CA GLU A 185 12.20 -12.38 16.52
C GLU A 185 10.78 -12.95 16.66
N GLY A 186 10.67 -14.18 17.15
CA GLY A 186 9.41 -14.90 17.34
C GLY A 186 8.77 -15.50 16.06
N LEU A 187 9.36 -15.34 14.87
CA LEU A 187 8.78 -15.87 13.61
C LEU A 187 9.24 -17.30 13.25
N GLY A 188 10.15 -17.89 14.02
CA GLY A 188 10.68 -19.23 13.77
C GLY A 188 11.84 -19.22 12.76
N LYS A 189 11.85 -20.21 11.85
CA LYS A 189 12.97 -20.39 10.92
C LYS A 189 13.07 -19.22 9.93
N LYS A 190 14.19 -18.49 9.98
CA LYS A 190 14.53 -17.45 9.01
C LYS A 190 14.79 -18.04 7.63
N VAL A 191 14.04 -17.56 6.64
CA VAL A 191 14.21 -17.87 5.22
C VAL A 191 14.29 -16.55 4.45
N PRO A 192 15.46 -16.19 3.89
CA PRO A 192 15.62 -14.94 3.14
C PRO A 192 14.58 -14.79 2.02
N GLY A 193 14.00 -13.60 1.91
CA GLY A 193 12.99 -13.26 0.90
C GLY A 193 11.58 -13.77 1.18
N TRP A 194 11.33 -14.47 2.30
CA TRP A 194 9.98 -14.94 2.65
C TRP A 194 9.19 -13.92 3.48
N TYR A 195 9.87 -13.14 4.32
CA TYR A 195 9.31 -12.07 5.15
C TYR A 195 10.15 -10.81 4.95
N ALA A 196 9.50 -9.73 4.50
CA ALA A 196 10.16 -8.49 4.11
C ALA A 196 9.23 -7.29 4.37
N VAL A 197 9.76 -6.13 4.71
CA VAL A 197 8.92 -4.93 4.90
C VAL A 197 9.14 -3.95 3.75
N THR A 198 8.04 -3.63 3.05
CA THR A 198 8.04 -2.78 1.85
C THR A 198 7.37 -1.42 2.07
N ALA A 199 6.49 -1.31 3.09
CA ALA A 199 5.75 -0.10 3.41
C ALA A 199 6.42 0.70 4.53
N PRO A 200 6.28 2.04 4.56
CA PRO A 200 6.69 2.83 5.71
C PRO A 200 5.89 2.41 6.95
N PRO A 201 6.50 2.40 8.15
CA PRO A 201 5.75 2.20 9.37
C PRO A 201 4.83 3.40 9.66
N THR A 202 3.80 3.18 10.45
CA THR A 202 2.90 4.23 10.93
C THR A 202 3.25 4.56 12.36
N ILE A 203 3.41 5.84 12.69
CA ILE A 203 3.71 6.27 14.06
C ILE A 203 2.47 6.93 14.65
N VAL A 204 2.04 6.45 15.82
CA VAL A 204 0.91 7.02 16.58
C VAL A 204 1.31 7.08 18.05
N ASN A 205 1.19 8.25 18.67
CA ASN A 205 1.49 8.49 20.09
C ASN A 205 2.88 7.97 20.50
N GLY A 206 3.89 8.15 19.62
CA GLY A 206 5.26 7.69 19.86
C GLY A 206 5.49 6.18 19.71
N VAL A 207 4.52 5.44 19.17
CA VAL A 207 4.66 4.01 18.86
C VAL A 207 4.75 3.81 17.36
N VAL A 208 5.85 3.21 16.90
CA VAL A 208 6.09 2.75 15.53
C VAL A 208 5.36 1.43 15.33
N VAL A 209 4.34 1.42 14.48
CA VAL A 209 3.56 0.24 14.12
C VAL A 209 4.00 -0.25 12.75
N THR A 210 4.35 -1.53 12.65
CA THR A 210 4.81 -2.13 11.40
C THR A 210 4.26 -3.54 11.21
N GLY A 211 3.90 -3.84 9.97
CA GLY A 211 3.62 -5.19 9.48
C GLY A 211 4.70 -5.64 8.51
N ALA A 212 4.39 -6.61 7.65
CA ALA A 212 5.31 -7.08 6.63
C ALA A 212 4.58 -7.67 5.43
N GLN A 213 5.29 -7.71 4.30
CA GLN A 213 4.97 -8.58 3.18
C GLN A 213 5.45 -10.00 3.47
N ILE A 214 4.61 -10.97 3.16
CA ILE A 214 4.93 -12.39 3.18
C ILE A 214 4.72 -12.93 1.77
N ARG A 215 5.61 -13.80 1.32
CA ARG A 215 5.36 -14.59 0.09
C ARG A 215 4.39 -15.73 0.40
N ASP A 216 3.14 -15.36 0.58
CA ASP A 216 1.96 -16.20 0.85
C ASP A 216 1.72 -17.32 -0.17
N GLY A 217 2.08 -17.16 -1.45
CA GLY A 217 1.97 -18.23 -2.45
C GLY A 217 2.97 -19.40 -2.32
N GLN A 218 3.76 -19.48 -1.24
CA GLN A 218 4.82 -20.48 -1.10
C GLN A 218 4.39 -21.75 -0.35
N ASP A 219 3.78 -21.60 0.82
CA ASP A 219 3.48 -22.66 1.78
C ASP A 219 2.39 -22.14 2.72
N GLU A 220 1.39 -22.97 3.04
CA GLU A 220 0.38 -22.69 4.06
C GLU A 220 1.00 -22.34 5.43
N ASP A 221 2.08 -23.02 5.81
CA ASP A 221 2.82 -22.74 7.04
C ASP A 221 3.81 -21.58 6.84
N ALA A 222 3.35 -20.45 6.32
CA ALA A 222 4.16 -19.26 6.14
C ALA A 222 4.56 -18.59 7.47
N PRO A 223 5.58 -17.71 7.51
CA PRO A 223 5.82 -16.85 8.68
C PRO A 223 4.55 -16.13 9.14
N SER A 224 4.49 -15.78 10.41
CA SER A 224 3.34 -15.04 10.96
C SER A 224 3.20 -13.65 10.35
N GLY A 225 1.97 -13.24 10.04
CA GLY A 225 1.61 -11.88 9.67
C GLY A 225 1.50 -10.91 10.87
N VAL A 226 2.03 -11.28 12.03
CA VAL A 226 2.01 -10.49 13.29
C VAL A 226 2.33 -9.01 13.05
N ILE A 227 1.52 -8.14 13.66
CA ILE A 227 1.72 -6.69 13.68
C ILE A 227 2.33 -6.29 15.01
N ARG A 228 3.36 -5.45 14.99
CA ARG A 228 4.08 -5.07 16.21
C ARG A 228 4.19 -3.57 16.37
N GLY A 229 4.07 -3.13 17.62
CA GLY A 229 4.31 -1.76 18.06
C GLY A 229 5.65 -1.67 18.79
N TYR A 230 6.45 -0.67 18.43
CA TYR A 230 7.75 -0.38 19.05
C TYR A 230 7.78 1.07 19.53
N ASP A 231 8.39 1.32 20.68
CA ASP A 231 8.65 2.68 21.14
C ASP A 231 9.55 3.42 20.13
N ALA A 232 9.14 4.61 19.68
CA ALA A 232 9.80 5.33 18.60
C ALA A 232 11.17 5.93 18.97
N ILE A 233 11.51 5.95 20.26
CA ILE A 233 12.79 6.45 20.77
C ILE A 233 13.76 5.29 20.98
N THR A 234 13.30 4.26 21.66
CA THR A 234 14.14 3.17 22.17
C THR A 234 14.10 1.92 21.31
N GLY A 235 13.14 1.78 20.39
CA GLY A 235 12.94 0.58 19.58
C GLY A 235 12.52 -0.65 20.39
N LYS A 236 12.18 -0.48 21.68
CA LYS A 236 11.67 -1.58 22.51
C LYS A 236 10.27 -1.96 22.06
N MET A 237 10.01 -3.25 21.90
CA MET A 237 8.66 -3.74 21.59
C MET A 237 7.70 -3.36 22.73
N ALA A 238 6.64 -2.63 22.38
CA ALA A 238 5.56 -2.25 23.28
C ALA A 238 4.50 -3.36 23.33
N TRP A 239 4.13 -3.90 22.16
CA TRP A 239 3.14 -4.95 22.02
C TRP A 239 3.28 -5.69 20.68
N ALA A 240 2.69 -6.87 20.60
CA ALA A 240 2.46 -7.63 19.38
C ALA A 240 0.98 -8.04 19.28
N TRP A 241 0.40 -7.86 18.10
CA TRP A 241 -0.93 -8.33 17.75
C TRP A 241 -0.79 -9.61 16.93
N ASP A 242 -0.90 -10.75 17.63
CA ASP A 242 -0.93 -12.09 17.05
C ASP A 242 -2.37 -12.59 17.08
N LEU A 243 -3.06 -12.52 15.93
CA LEU A 243 -4.48 -12.83 15.85
C LEU A 243 -4.83 -14.26 16.28
N GLY A 244 -3.90 -15.21 16.11
CA GLY A 244 -4.12 -16.61 16.47
C GLY A 244 -3.86 -16.89 17.95
N ASN A 245 -3.15 -15.99 18.63
CA ASN A 245 -2.89 -16.09 20.06
C ASN A 245 -2.77 -14.69 20.70
N PRO A 246 -3.90 -14.08 21.10
CA PRO A 246 -3.93 -12.74 21.67
C PRO A 246 -3.13 -12.55 22.96
N GLU A 247 -2.70 -13.63 23.63
CA GLU A 247 -1.88 -13.55 24.84
C GLU A 247 -0.40 -13.24 24.52
N ASN A 248 0.03 -13.37 23.25
CA ASN A 248 1.38 -13.09 22.79
C ASN A 248 1.72 -11.58 22.71
N VAL A 249 1.03 -10.71 23.48
CA VAL A 249 1.24 -9.26 23.49
C VAL A 249 2.71 -8.89 23.74
N HIS A 250 3.44 -9.67 24.53
CA HIS A 250 4.86 -9.46 24.81
C HIS A 250 5.79 -10.45 24.11
N GLY A 251 5.31 -11.07 23.03
CA GLY A 251 6.00 -12.13 22.31
C GLY A 251 5.55 -13.53 22.76
N PRO A 252 5.84 -14.55 21.94
CA PRO A 252 5.54 -15.93 22.28
C PRO A 252 6.43 -16.42 23.43
N ALA A 253 5.98 -17.47 24.12
CA ALA A 253 6.81 -18.17 25.10
C ALA A 253 8.12 -18.68 24.47
N GLU A 254 9.17 -18.80 25.30
CA GLU A 254 10.48 -19.29 24.84
C GLU A 254 10.35 -20.65 24.12
N GLY A 255 10.93 -20.73 22.91
CA GLY A 255 10.85 -21.93 22.06
C GLY A 255 9.59 -22.01 21.18
N SER A 256 8.61 -21.13 21.37
CA SER A 256 7.42 -21.02 20.53
C SER A 256 7.57 -19.89 19.50
N THR A 257 6.68 -19.88 18.50
CA THR A 257 6.58 -18.80 17.52
C THR A 257 5.24 -18.10 17.63
N TYR A 258 5.12 -16.92 17.04
CA TYR A 258 3.83 -16.35 16.69
C TYR A 258 3.06 -17.31 15.76
N THR A 259 1.73 -17.15 15.72
CA THR A 259 0.86 -18.01 14.89
C THR A 259 1.25 -17.89 13.41
N ARG A 260 1.61 -19.02 12.80
CA ARG A 260 2.07 -19.12 11.41
C ARG A 260 0.88 -19.17 10.43
N GLY A 261 1.13 -18.89 9.15
CA GLY A 261 0.11 -18.89 8.08
C GLY A 261 -0.86 -17.69 8.12
N THR A 262 -0.82 -16.87 9.16
CA THR A 262 -1.80 -15.80 9.39
C THR A 262 -1.70 -14.64 8.39
N PRO A 263 -2.82 -13.92 8.16
CA PRO A 263 -2.86 -12.72 7.36
C PRO A 263 -1.82 -11.67 7.75
N ASN A 264 -1.24 -11.03 6.74
CA ASN A 264 -0.22 -10.00 6.91
C ASN A 264 -0.76 -8.58 6.63
N MET A 265 0.08 -7.57 6.83
CA MET A 265 -0.17 -6.19 6.39
C MET A 265 1.07 -5.71 5.64
N TRP A 266 1.05 -5.88 4.32
CA TRP A 266 2.16 -5.51 3.44
C TRP A 266 2.13 -4.03 2.98
N THR A 267 1.02 -3.34 3.26
CA THR A 267 0.74 -1.94 2.90
C THR A 267 0.87 -1.02 4.13
N ALA A 268 0.54 0.26 3.96
CA ALA A 268 0.61 1.23 5.05
C ALA A 268 -0.71 1.33 5.82
N ALA A 269 -0.63 1.39 7.15
CA ALA A 269 -1.75 1.73 8.03
C ALA A 269 -1.95 3.24 8.11
N VAL A 270 -3.09 3.70 8.64
CA VAL A 270 -3.28 5.12 9.03
C VAL A 270 -3.50 5.22 10.54
N GLY A 271 -2.99 6.29 11.14
CA GLY A 271 -2.99 6.49 12.58
C GLY A 271 -3.91 7.62 13.01
N ASP A 272 -4.57 7.45 14.14
CA ASP A 272 -5.40 8.47 14.78
C ASP A 272 -4.85 8.81 16.16
N GLU A 273 -4.15 9.94 16.23
CA GLU A 273 -3.54 10.43 17.46
C GLU A 273 -4.58 10.76 18.55
N GLN A 274 -5.78 11.18 18.16
CA GLN A 274 -6.82 11.60 19.11
C GLN A 274 -7.46 10.40 19.81
N LEU A 275 -7.77 9.34 19.06
CA LEU A 275 -8.31 8.10 19.63
C LEU A 275 -7.19 7.20 20.18
N GLY A 276 -5.97 7.37 19.70
CA GLY A 276 -4.87 6.44 19.98
C GLY A 276 -5.01 5.13 19.22
N TYR A 277 -5.66 5.15 18.05
CA TYR A 277 -5.90 3.97 17.23
C TYR A 277 -4.99 3.95 16.00
N VAL A 278 -4.67 2.75 15.55
CA VAL A 278 -4.07 2.49 14.24
C VAL A 278 -5.00 1.57 13.46
N TYR A 279 -5.28 1.91 12.20
CA TYR A 279 -6.18 1.15 11.33
C TYR A 279 -5.36 0.33 10.35
N LEU A 280 -5.43 -0.99 10.51
CA LEU A 280 -4.62 -1.99 9.82
C LEU A 280 -5.41 -2.59 8.66
N PRO A 281 -5.04 -2.32 7.40
CA PRO A 281 -5.61 -3.03 6.24
C PRO A 281 -5.00 -4.44 6.16
N ILE A 282 -5.74 -5.45 6.66
CA ILE A 282 -5.26 -6.84 6.75
C ILE A 282 -5.50 -7.59 5.45
N SER A 283 -4.53 -8.44 5.09
CA SER A 283 -4.53 -9.28 3.90
C SER A 283 -5.31 -10.60 4.07
N ASN A 284 -5.25 -11.49 3.10
CA ASN A 284 -5.73 -12.86 3.21
C ASN A 284 -4.71 -13.74 3.95
N SER A 285 -5.16 -14.90 4.42
CA SER A 285 -4.27 -15.90 5.02
C SER A 285 -3.48 -16.63 3.94
N SER A 286 -2.31 -17.16 4.29
CA SER A 286 -1.55 -18.00 3.37
C SER A 286 -2.21 -19.39 3.29
N ILE A 287 -2.57 -19.93 2.13
CA ILE A 287 -2.39 -19.43 0.76
C ILE A 287 -3.64 -18.67 0.23
N ASP A 288 -3.47 -17.88 -0.83
CA ASP A 288 -4.49 -16.89 -1.25
C ASP A 288 -5.75 -17.51 -1.88
N TYR A 289 -5.62 -18.66 -2.56
CA TYR A 289 -6.67 -19.25 -3.39
C TYR A 289 -7.23 -20.58 -2.84
N TYR A 290 -7.00 -20.86 -1.56
CA TYR A 290 -7.61 -21.98 -0.83
C TYR A 290 -7.78 -21.62 0.64
N GLY A 291 -8.90 -21.99 1.27
CA GLY A 291 -9.20 -21.56 2.65
C GLY A 291 -9.74 -22.59 3.62
N SER A 292 -10.13 -23.79 3.17
CA SER A 292 -10.80 -24.80 4.03
C SER A 292 -10.00 -25.29 5.25
N ASN A 293 -8.70 -25.00 5.30
CA ASN A 293 -7.78 -25.32 6.40
C ASN A 293 -7.48 -24.13 7.33
N ARG A 294 -7.99 -22.93 7.02
CA ARG A 294 -7.78 -21.73 7.84
C ARG A 294 -8.50 -21.86 9.18
N SER A 295 -7.84 -21.39 10.24
CA SER A 295 -8.40 -21.32 11.58
C SER A 295 -9.57 -20.34 11.67
N GLU A 296 -10.35 -20.43 12.74
CA GLU A 296 -11.44 -19.47 13.02
C GLU A 296 -10.91 -18.04 13.15
N ALA A 297 -9.74 -17.85 13.76
CA ALA A 297 -9.10 -16.55 13.91
C ALA A 297 -8.71 -15.96 12.55
N GLU A 298 -8.12 -16.76 11.66
CA GLU A 298 -7.81 -16.37 10.29
C GLU A 298 -9.06 -15.98 9.51
N ASN A 299 -10.12 -16.77 9.59
CA ASN A 299 -11.38 -16.49 8.90
C ASN A 299 -12.08 -15.23 9.43
N LYS A 300 -11.90 -14.90 10.72
CA LYS A 300 -12.43 -13.68 11.34
C LYS A 300 -11.72 -12.41 10.87
N TYR A 301 -10.41 -12.42 10.71
CA TYR A 301 -9.61 -11.21 10.45
C TYR A 301 -9.06 -11.09 9.03
N SER A 302 -9.08 -12.15 8.21
CA SER A 302 -8.68 -12.04 6.80
C SER A 302 -9.51 -10.99 6.07
N THR A 303 -8.86 -10.24 5.19
CA THR A 303 -9.49 -9.26 4.29
C THR A 303 -10.36 -8.25 5.05
N SER A 304 -9.83 -7.75 6.17
CA SER A 304 -10.53 -6.89 7.13
C SER A 304 -9.73 -5.65 7.49
N LEU A 305 -10.43 -4.54 7.72
CA LEU A 305 -9.85 -3.37 8.38
C LEU A 305 -9.96 -3.56 9.88
N VAL A 306 -8.84 -3.51 10.60
CA VAL A 306 -8.80 -3.73 12.05
C VAL A 306 -8.30 -2.46 12.74
N ALA A 307 -9.06 -1.93 13.70
CA ALA A 307 -8.57 -0.87 14.58
C ALA A 307 -7.90 -1.49 15.81
N VAL A 308 -6.66 -1.07 16.08
CA VAL A 308 -5.90 -1.50 17.26
C VAL A 308 -5.60 -0.29 18.13
N ASP A 309 -5.80 -0.43 19.44
CA ASP A 309 -5.37 0.56 20.42
C ASP A 309 -3.83 0.53 20.54
N VAL A 310 -3.18 1.63 20.18
CA VAL A 310 -1.72 1.68 20.03
C VAL A 310 -0.98 1.60 21.37
N LYS A 311 -1.66 1.81 22.51
CA LYS A 311 -1.05 1.69 23.84
C LYS A 311 -1.05 0.25 24.34
N THR A 312 -2.07 -0.51 23.97
CA THR A 312 -2.29 -1.86 24.50
C THR A 312 -2.01 -2.98 23.49
N GLY A 313 -2.04 -2.69 22.19
CA GLY A 313 -1.93 -3.68 21.12
C GLY A 313 -3.17 -4.56 20.95
N LYS A 314 -4.28 -4.23 21.59
CA LYS A 314 -5.55 -4.97 21.49
C LYS A 314 -6.41 -4.38 20.37
N ASP A 315 -7.07 -5.24 19.60
CA ASP A 315 -8.07 -4.79 18.64
C ASP A 315 -9.31 -4.24 19.35
N VAL A 316 -9.86 -3.18 18.78
CA VAL A 316 -11.04 -2.45 19.28
C VAL A 316 -12.27 -2.86 18.47
N TRP A 317 -12.13 -2.88 17.15
CA TRP A 317 -13.15 -3.30 16.21
C TRP A 317 -12.49 -3.81 14.91
N HIS A 318 -13.24 -4.57 14.12
CA HIS A 318 -12.84 -4.95 12.76
C HIS A 318 -14.05 -4.90 11.81
N PHE A 319 -13.79 -4.65 10.53
CA PHE A 319 -14.77 -4.69 9.45
C PHE A 319 -14.24 -5.56 8.30
N GLN A 320 -14.89 -6.69 8.04
CA GLN A 320 -14.49 -7.64 7.00
C GLN A 320 -15.14 -7.28 5.66
N THR A 321 -14.32 -7.13 4.62
CA THR A 321 -14.79 -6.72 3.28
C THR A 321 -15.05 -7.90 2.35
N ILE A 322 -14.40 -9.04 2.58
CA ILE A 322 -14.66 -10.32 1.91
C ILE A 322 -14.60 -11.41 2.98
N ARG A 323 -15.69 -12.19 3.09
CA ARG A 323 -15.78 -13.37 3.98
C ARG A 323 -15.16 -14.56 3.27
N HIS A 324 -14.29 -15.30 3.97
CA HIS A 324 -13.68 -16.53 3.43
C HIS A 324 -13.02 -16.30 2.06
N ASP A 325 -12.16 -15.28 1.99
CA ASP A 325 -11.54 -14.82 0.74
C ASP A 325 -10.64 -15.89 0.09
N VAL A 326 -10.98 -16.32 -1.12
CA VAL A 326 -10.19 -17.24 -1.95
C VAL A 326 -9.82 -16.62 -3.29
N TRP A 327 -9.84 -15.29 -3.37
CA TRP A 327 -9.65 -14.52 -4.60
C TRP A 327 -8.43 -13.62 -4.56
N ASP A 328 -7.69 -13.52 -3.46
CA ASP A 328 -6.60 -12.54 -3.31
C ASP A 328 -7.14 -11.10 -3.45
N TYR A 329 -8.24 -10.81 -2.72
CA TYR A 329 -8.85 -9.49 -2.60
C TYR A 329 -8.48 -8.82 -1.28
N ASP A 330 -7.24 -9.03 -0.83
CA ASP A 330 -6.69 -8.37 0.35
C ASP A 330 -6.78 -6.83 0.30
N LEU A 331 -6.63 -6.20 1.45
CA LEU A 331 -6.68 -4.75 1.56
C LEU A 331 -5.34 -4.11 1.14
N GLY A 332 -5.23 -3.86 -0.17
CA GLY A 332 -4.06 -3.26 -0.81
C GLY A 332 -3.86 -1.75 -0.55
N SER A 333 -4.86 -1.02 -0.07
CA SER A 333 -4.81 0.44 0.05
C SER A 333 -4.64 0.93 1.49
N GLN A 334 -3.83 1.98 1.69
CA GLN A 334 -3.82 2.70 2.96
C GLN A 334 -5.19 3.37 3.19
N PRO A 335 -5.89 3.13 4.31
CA PRO A 335 -7.13 3.82 4.63
C PRO A 335 -6.92 5.33 4.77
N THR A 336 -7.98 6.11 4.61
CA THR A 336 -7.92 7.59 4.68
C THR A 336 -8.88 8.11 5.73
N LEU A 337 -8.41 8.98 6.62
CA LEU A 337 -9.26 9.65 7.60
C LEU A 337 -9.84 10.92 7.00
N LEU A 338 -11.11 11.18 7.28
CA LEU A 338 -11.79 12.37 6.77
C LEU A 338 -13.00 12.72 7.61
N ASP A 339 -13.41 13.97 7.48
CA ASP A 339 -14.73 14.41 7.87
C ASP A 339 -15.74 14.02 6.77
N PHE A 340 -16.65 13.12 7.12
CA PHE A 340 -17.72 12.64 6.25
C PHE A 340 -19.06 13.30 6.63
N PRO A 341 -19.93 13.67 5.67
CA PRO A 341 -21.23 14.24 5.99
C PRO A 341 -22.13 13.22 6.66
N GLY A 342 -22.43 13.45 7.94
CA GLY A 342 -23.38 12.67 8.71
C GLY A 342 -24.82 12.85 8.21
N LYS A 343 -25.70 11.93 8.62
CA LYS A 343 -27.13 11.95 8.24
C LYS A 343 -27.87 13.21 8.68
N ASP A 344 -27.41 13.88 9.74
CA ASP A 344 -27.96 15.14 10.25
C ASP A 344 -27.27 16.39 9.65
N GLY A 345 -26.40 16.20 8.65
CA GLY A 345 -25.61 17.25 8.01
C GLY A 345 -24.38 17.70 8.79
N LYS A 346 -24.10 17.13 9.97
CA LYS A 346 -22.87 17.41 10.71
C LYS A 346 -21.74 16.50 10.26
N PRO A 347 -20.49 16.98 10.23
CA PRO A 347 -19.34 16.13 10.00
C PRO A 347 -19.24 15.00 11.03
N VAL A 348 -18.98 13.79 10.56
CA VAL A 348 -18.64 12.60 11.34
C VAL A 348 -17.21 12.19 10.97
N ALA A 349 -16.38 11.94 11.98
CA ALA A 349 -15.01 11.51 11.76
C ALA A 349 -14.99 10.07 11.26
N ALA A 350 -14.54 9.88 10.04
CA ALA A 350 -14.66 8.62 9.31
C ALA A 350 -13.30 8.07 8.90
N VAL A 351 -13.28 6.76 8.65
CA VAL A 351 -12.23 6.08 7.90
C VAL A 351 -12.82 5.56 6.58
N LEU A 352 -12.18 5.94 5.48
CA LEU A 352 -12.51 5.51 4.13
C LEU A 352 -11.54 4.42 3.69
N LEU A 353 -12.09 3.32 3.19
CA LEU A 353 -11.35 2.14 2.78
C LEU A 353 -11.66 1.80 1.31
N PRO A 354 -10.75 2.11 0.37
CA PRO A 354 -10.77 1.54 -0.96
C PRO A 354 -10.25 0.10 -0.92
N THR A 355 -10.75 -0.75 -1.83
CA THR A 355 -10.43 -2.18 -1.81
C THR A 355 -10.03 -2.73 -3.19
N LYS A 356 -9.35 -3.89 -3.20
CA LYS A 356 -8.98 -4.60 -4.44
C LYS A 356 -10.20 -5.11 -5.19
N GLN A 357 -11.25 -5.56 -4.50
CA GLN A 357 -12.51 -5.86 -5.16
C GLN A 357 -13.18 -4.61 -5.74
N GLY A 358 -12.74 -3.39 -5.40
CA GLY A 358 -13.21 -2.14 -6.00
C GLY A 358 -14.31 -1.42 -5.24
N ASP A 359 -14.86 -2.00 -4.18
CA ASP A 359 -15.80 -1.28 -3.30
C ASP A 359 -15.07 -0.30 -2.41
N ILE A 360 -15.75 0.81 -2.10
CA ILE A 360 -15.27 1.82 -1.18
C ILE A 360 -16.19 1.86 0.04
N TYR A 361 -15.64 1.52 1.20
CA TYR A 361 -16.37 1.51 2.47
C TYR A 361 -16.05 2.77 3.27
N ILE A 362 -17.04 3.27 4.01
CA ILE A 362 -16.90 4.44 4.88
C ILE A 362 -17.46 4.07 6.24
N LEU A 363 -16.60 4.07 7.25
CA LEU A 363 -16.90 3.61 8.60
C LEU A 363 -16.67 4.76 9.59
N ASP A 364 -17.42 4.75 10.69
CA ASP A 364 -17.10 5.57 11.85
C ASP A 364 -15.75 5.10 12.38
N ARG A 365 -14.79 6.02 12.49
CA ARG A 365 -13.42 5.63 12.85
C ARG A 365 -13.30 5.15 14.31
N ALA A 366 -14.22 5.56 15.20
CA ALA A 366 -14.19 5.15 16.59
C ALA A 366 -14.83 3.78 16.81
N THR A 367 -15.88 3.44 16.06
CA THR A 367 -16.69 2.22 16.31
C THR A 367 -16.57 1.15 15.22
N GLY A 368 -16.12 1.50 14.03
CA GLY A 368 -16.13 0.62 12.86
C GLY A 368 -17.51 0.44 12.23
N GLU A 369 -18.54 1.11 12.74
CA GLU A 369 -19.90 1.03 12.19
C GLU A 369 -19.97 1.71 10.81
N PRO A 370 -20.62 1.09 9.81
CA PRO A 370 -20.78 1.72 8.51
C PRO A 370 -21.59 3.03 8.57
N LEU A 371 -21.02 4.09 8.00
CA LEU A 371 -21.71 5.39 7.85
C LEU A 371 -22.60 5.43 6.60
N VAL A 372 -22.38 4.49 5.69
CA VAL A 372 -23.14 4.29 4.45
C VAL A 372 -23.73 2.88 4.44
N PRO A 373 -24.84 2.64 3.73
CA PRO A 373 -25.44 1.31 3.65
C PRO A 373 -24.47 0.27 3.07
N ILE A 374 -24.47 -0.91 3.68
CA ILE A 374 -23.75 -2.09 3.21
C ILE A 374 -24.80 -3.09 2.73
N GLY A 375 -24.73 -3.41 1.44
CA GLY A 375 -25.55 -4.43 0.81
C GLY A 375 -24.95 -5.82 0.96
N GLU A 376 -25.69 -6.82 0.52
CA GLU A 376 -25.24 -8.22 0.46
C GLU A 376 -25.48 -8.76 -0.95
N VAL A 377 -24.52 -9.51 -1.48
CA VAL A 377 -24.67 -10.23 -2.75
C VAL A 377 -24.46 -11.71 -2.54
N GLU A 378 -25.23 -12.56 -3.23
CA GLU A 378 -25.01 -14.00 -3.23
C GLU A 378 -23.65 -14.32 -3.84
N ALA A 379 -22.87 -15.16 -3.15
CA ALA A 379 -21.60 -15.64 -3.64
C ALA A 379 -21.83 -16.94 -4.44
N PRO A 380 -21.38 -17.01 -5.71
CA PRO A 380 -21.48 -18.23 -6.47
C PRO A 380 -20.74 -19.39 -5.81
N LYS A 381 -21.25 -20.61 -6.00
CA LYS A 381 -20.66 -21.85 -5.47
C LYS A 381 -20.23 -22.82 -6.58
N GLY A 382 -20.25 -22.37 -7.83
CA GLY A 382 -20.05 -23.21 -9.02
C GLY A 382 -18.62 -23.72 -9.23
N GLY A 383 -17.65 -23.30 -8.41
CA GLY A 383 -16.29 -23.83 -8.45
C GLY A 383 -16.19 -25.29 -8.04
N SER A 384 -15.19 -25.99 -8.57
CA SER A 384 -14.89 -27.38 -8.20
C SER A 384 -14.11 -27.51 -6.89
N VAL A 385 -13.71 -26.39 -6.27
CA VAL A 385 -12.92 -26.35 -5.04
C VAL A 385 -13.72 -25.71 -3.92
N GLU A 386 -13.74 -26.40 -2.76
CA GLU A 386 -14.27 -25.94 -1.48
C GLU A 386 -15.64 -25.22 -1.44
N PRO A 387 -16.68 -25.67 -2.17
CA PRO A 387 -17.96 -24.96 -2.21
C PRO A 387 -18.63 -24.79 -0.84
N GLN A 388 -18.35 -25.69 0.11
CA GLN A 388 -18.87 -25.63 1.48
C GLN A 388 -18.13 -24.63 2.37
N PHE A 389 -16.89 -24.27 2.02
CA PHE A 389 -16.12 -23.28 2.76
C PHE A 389 -16.55 -21.87 2.39
N LEU A 390 -16.87 -21.60 1.12
CA LEU A 390 -17.27 -20.27 0.66
C LEU A 390 -18.45 -19.74 1.49
N ALA A 391 -18.45 -18.44 1.82
CA ALA A 391 -19.60 -17.79 2.45
C ALA A 391 -20.79 -17.73 1.48
N ASP A 392 -22.04 -17.73 1.97
CA ASP A 392 -23.23 -17.67 1.10
C ASP A 392 -23.46 -16.28 0.51
N THR A 393 -23.09 -15.24 1.25
CA THR A 393 -23.16 -13.86 0.79
C THR A 393 -21.89 -13.08 1.11
N GLN A 394 -21.63 -12.05 0.31
CA GLN A 394 -20.53 -11.10 0.51
C GLN A 394 -21.06 -9.69 0.75
N PRO A 395 -20.45 -8.92 1.66
CA PRO A 395 -20.81 -7.53 1.88
C PRO A 395 -20.38 -6.68 0.67
N THR A 396 -21.22 -5.74 0.27
CA THR A 396 -20.94 -4.82 -0.84
C THR A 396 -21.22 -3.38 -0.42
N SER A 397 -20.44 -2.44 -0.93
CA SER A 397 -20.70 -1.02 -0.66
C SER A 397 -21.83 -0.50 -1.55
N GLU A 398 -22.89 0.06 -0.97
CA GLU A 398 -23.93 0.77 -1.74
C GLU A 398 -23.55 2.23 -2.03
N TRP A 399 -22.46 2.72 -1.45
CA TRP A 399 -22.01 4.11 -1.64
C TRP A 399 -21.28 4.30 -2.96
N HIS A 400 -20.25 3.47 -3.23
CA HIS A 400 -19.54 3.49 -4.50
C HIS A 400 -18.74 2.22 -4.77
N THR A 401 -18.61 1.88 -6.05
CA THR A 401 -17.70 0.83 -6.54
C THR A 401 -16.96 1.29 -7.80
N LEU A 402 -15.67 0.95 -7.87
CA LEU A 402 -14.80 1.16 -9.02
C LEU A 402 -14.97 0.04 -10.07
N ARG A 403 -15.54 -1.11 -9.68
CA ARG A 403 -15.81 -2.22 -10.59
C ARG A 403 -16.69 -1.79 -11.75
N LYS A 404 -16.37 -2.26 -12.96
CA LYS A 404 -17.30 -2.20 -14.10
C LYS A 404 -18.21 -3.42 -14.12
N ALA A 405 -19.16 -3.41 -15.05
CA ALA A 405 -20.06 -4.54 -15.29
C ALA A 405 -19.26 -5.85 -15.52
N PRO A 406 -19.84 -7.01 -15.14
CA PRO A 406 -19.27 -8.31 -15.47
C PRO A 406 -18.96 -8.43 -16.97
N LYS A 407 -17.84 -9.09 -17.29
CA LYS A 407 -17.41 -9.29 -18.67
C LYS A 407 -18.30 -10.29 -19.41
N THR A 408 -18.44 -10.10 -20.71
CA THR A 408 -19.18 -10.97 -21.61
C THR A 408 -18.27 -11.42 -22.75
N GLU A 409 -18.71 -12.41 -23.52
CA GLU A 409 -17.97 -12.84 -24.72
C GLU A 409 -17.80 -11.71 -25.76
N ALA A 410 -18.67 -10.69 -25.72
CA ALA A 410 -18.57 -9.51 -26.59
C ALA A 410 -17.43 -8.57 -26.17
N ASP A 411 -17.02 -8.62 -24.90
CA ASP A 411 -15.92 -7.82 -24.36
C ASP A 411 -14.55 -8.44 -24.67
N MET A 412 -14.50 -9.57 -25.38
CA MET A 412 -13.26 -10.23 -25.74
C MET A 412 -12.58 -9.50 -26.90
N TRP A 413 -11.27 -9.34 -26.76
CA TRP A 413 -10.43 -8.53 -27.61
C TRP A 413 -9.21 -9.30 -28.10
N GLY A 414 -8.58 -8.76 -29.13
CA GLY A 414 -7.31 -9.22 -29.66
C GLY A 414 -6.81 -8.25 -30.72
N PHE A 415 -5.50 -8.25 -30.96
CA PHE A 415 -4.90 -7.39 -31.98
C PHE A 415 -5.34 -7.80 -33.41
N SER A 416 -5.62 -9.08 -33.61
CA SER A 416 -6.16 -9.64 -34.86
C SER A 416 -7.47 -10.40 -34.64
N PRO A 417 -8.25 -10.68 -35.71
CA PRO A 417 -9.43 -11.56 -35.60
C PRO A 417 -9.11 -12.95 -35.04
N LEU A 418 -7.89 -13.47 -35.25
CA LEU A 418 -7.48 -14.75 -34.67
C LEU A 418 -7.21 -14.65 -33.17
N ASP A 419 -6.58 -13.57 -32.72
CA ASP A 419 -6.39 -13.30 -31.29
C ASP A 419 -7.74 -13.19 -30.59
N GLN A 420 -8.66 -12.41 -31.16
CA GLN A 420 -10.00 -12.23 -30.62
C GLN A 420 -10.77 -13.56 -30.59
N LEU A 421 -10.70 -14.36 -31.66
CA LEU A 421 -11.32 -15.68 -31.69
C LEU A 421 -10.79 -16.58 -30.58
N MET A 422 -9.47 -16.61 -30.38
CA MET A 422 -8.85 -17.39 -29.30
C MET A 422 -9.31 -16.93 -27.92
N CYS A 423 -9.36 -15.62 -27.67
CA CYS A 423 -9.83 -15.08 -26.40
C CYS A 423 -11.31 -15.39 -26.14
N ARG A 424 -12.16 -15.39 -27.18
CA ARG A 424 -13.57 -15.83 -27.08
C ARG A 424 -13.69 -17.33 -26.79
N ILE A 425 -12.81 -18.16 -27.37
CA ILE A 425 -12.74 -19.59 -27.04
C ILE A 425 -12.34 -19.76 -25.57
N GLN A 426 -11.31 -19.05 -25.09
CA GLN A 426 -10.89 -19.10 -23.68
C GLN A 426 -12.02 -18.66 -22.75
N PHE A 427 -12.75 -17.58 -23.07
CA PHE A 427 -13.90 -17.12 -22.29
C PHE A 427 -14.95 -18.24 -22.13
N ARG A 428 -15.29 -18.94 -23.23
CA ARG A 428 -16.27 -20.03 -23.21
C ARG A 428 -15.78 -21.30 -22.50
N GLN A 429 -14.46 -21.47 -22.39
CA GLN A 429 -13.84 -22.61 -21.71
C GLN A 429 -13.58 -22.34 -20.23
N ALA A 430 -13.58 -21.07 -19.81
CA ALA A 430 -13.38 -20.67 -18.43
C ALA A 430 -14.70 -20.64 -17.65
N ASN A 431 -14.60 -20.85 -16.34
CA ASN A 431 -15.67 -20.52 -15.42
C ASN A 431 -15.72 -19.00 -15.23
N TYR A 432 -16.92 -18.42 -15.32
CA TYR A 432 -17.13 -17.01 -15.01
C TYR A 432 -18.56 -16.74 -14.56
N GLU A 433 -18.68 -16.35 -13.30
CA GLU A 433 -19.93 -16.03 -12.59
C GLU A 433 -19.85 -14.61 -11.99
N GLY A 434 -19.01 -13.75 -12.57
CA GLY A 434 -18.76 -12.39 -12.09
C GLY A 434 -17.53 -12.28 -11.19
N TYR A 435 -17.46 -11.23 -10.37
CA TYR A 435 -16.25 -10.92 -9.62
C TYR A 435 -15.93 -11.88 -8.47
N LEU A 436 -16.92 -12.67 -8.06
CA LEU A 436 -16.81 -13.72 -7.06
C LEU A 436 -16.75 -15.12 -7.69
N THR A 437 -16.32 -15.22 -8.95
CA THR A 437 -16.15 -16.53 -9.62
C THR A 437 -15.21 -17.40 -8.79
N PRO A 438 -15.67 -18.54 -8.25
CA PRO A 438 -14.85 -19.34 -7.35
C PRO A 438 -13.67 -20.02 -8.07
N PRO A 439 -12.56 -20.30 -7.35
CA PRO A 439 -11.46 -21.10 -7.88
C PRO A 439 -11.89 -22.49 -8.38
N SER A 440 -11.20 -22.98 -9.41
CA SER A 440 -11.47 -24.28 -10.01
C SER A 440 -10.22 -25.00 -10.50
N VAL A 441 -10.27 -26.33 -10.51
CA VAL A 441 -9.20 -27.22 -11.02
C VAL A 441 -9.51 -27.79 -12.39
N ASP A 442 -10.78 -28.07 -12.67
CA ASP A 442 -11.24 -28.74 -13.89
C ASP A 442 -11.20 -27.83 -15.12
N ARG A 443 -11.38 -26.53 -14.90
CA ARG A 443 -11.27 -25.47 -15.91
C ARG A 443 -10.59 -24.24 -15.32
N PRO A 444 -9.95 -23.39 -16.14
CA PRO A 444 -9.58 -22.06 -15.70
C PRO A 444 -10.80 -21.25 -15.25
N TRP A 445 -10.62 -20.26 -14.39
CA TRP A 445 -11.64 -19.27 -14.08
C TRP A 445 -11.14 -17.86 -14.40
N ILE A 446 -12.09 -16.98 -14.72
CA ILE A 446 -11.81 -15.55 -14.90
C ILE A 446 -12.01 -14.86 -13.55
N GLN A 447 -10.94 -14.29 -13.02
CA GLN A 447 -10.98 -13.42 -11.85
C GLN A 447 -11.08 -11.96 -12.31
N TYR A 448 -12.10 -11.23 -11.87
CA TYR A 448 -12.33 -9.86 -12.32
C TYR A 448 -12.98 -8.99 -11.24
N PRO A 449 -12.36 -7.90 -10.73
CA PRO A 449 -11.00 -7.45 -11.07
C PRO A 449 -9.96 -8.56 -10.81
N GLY A 450 -8.84 -8.56 -11.53
CA GLY A 450 -7.72 -9.42 -11.15
C GLY A 450 -7.16 -9.03 -9.79
N TYR A 451 -6.20 -9.81 -9.25
CA TYR A 451 -5.59 -9.55 -7.94
C TYR A 451 -4.87 -8.18 -7.82
N ASN A 452 -4.58 -7.52 -8.96
CA ASN A 452 -4.07 -6.16 -8.99
C ASN A 452 -5.13 -5.10 -8.59
N GLY A 453 -6.37 -5.56 -8.41
CA GLY A 453 -7.48 -4.86 -7.79
C GLY A 453 -8.03 -3.66 -8.57
N GLY A 454 -9.18 -3.16 -8.11
CA GLY A 454 -9.67 -1.82 -8.42
C GLY A 454 -8.70 -0.79 -7.87
N SER A 455 -8.54 -0.72 -6.54
CA SER A 455 -7.53 0.12 -5.88
C SER A 455 -6.49 -0.75 -5.15
N ASP A 456 -5.24 -0.28 -5.12
CA ASP A 456 -4.09 -1.00 -4.54
C ASP A 456 -3.21 -0.03 -3.72
N TRP A 457 -1.90 -0.27 -3.58
CA TRP A 457 -0.96 0.45 -2.68
C TRP A 457 -0.89 1.97 -2.86
N GLY A 458 -1.28 2.48 -4.02
CA GLY A 458 -1.39 3.92 -4.28
C GLY A 458 -2.44 4.62 -3.40
N SER A 459 -3.48 3.87 -3.02
CA SER A 459 -4.70 4.37 -2.38
C SER A 459 -5.40 5.48 -3.20
N VAL A 460 -6.34 6.18 -2.59
CA VAL A 460 -7.10 7.30 -3.16
C VAL A 460 -6.61 8.63 -2.60
N ALA A 461 -6.93 9.71 -3.29
CA ALA A 461 -6.71 11.07 -2.81
C ALA A 461 -8.05 11.77 -2.51
N ILE A 462 -8.04 12.67 -1.54
CA ILE A 462 -9.22 13.42 -1.07
C ILE A 462 -8.98 14.91 -1.32
N ASP A 463 -9.89 15.57 -2.03
CA ASP A 463 -9.97 17.04 -2.09
C ASP A 463 -11.02 17.49 -1.05
N PRO A 464 -10.59 17.90 0.17
CA PRO A 464 -11.53 18.33 1.20
C PRO A 464 -12.21 19.66 0.85
N VAL A 465 -11.63 20.48 -0.04
CA VAL A 465 -12.17 21.79 -0.44
C VAL A 465 -13.30 21.61 -1.45
N ARG A 466 -13.08 20.79 -2.47
CA ARG A 466 -14.07 20.51 -3.53
C ARG A 466 -14.99 19.34 -3.19
N ARG A 467 -14.75 18.66 -2.07
CA ARG A 467 -15.51 17.48 -1.62
C ARG A 467 -15.46 16.33 -2.64
N LEU A 468 -14.27 16.08 -3.18
CA LEU A 468 -14.03 15.03 -4.18
C LEU A 468 -13.11 13.94 -3.63
N LEU A 469 -13.40 12.70 -3.98
CA LEU A 469 -12.46 11.59 -3.92
C LEU A 469 -11.95 11.33 -5.32
N ILE A 470 -10.62 11.24 -5.47
CA ILE A 470 -9.96 10.89 -6.73
C ILE A 470 -9.38 9.49 -6.61
N ALA A 471 -9.85 8.59 -7.46
CA ALA A 471 -9.43 7.19 -7.49
C ALA A 471 -8.99 6.80 -8.90
N ASN A 472 -7.72 6.42 -9.04
CA ASN A 472 -7.28 5.63 -10.19
C ASN A 472 -7.55 4.14 -9.91
N TYR A 473 -7.86 3.39 -10.96
CA TYR A 473 -8.29 2.01 -10.85
C TYR A 473 -7.84 1.12 -12.01
N ASN A 474 -7.68 -0.20 -11.76
CA ASN A 474 -7.56 -1.19 -12.83
C ASN A 474 -8.92 -1.79 -13.20
N ASP A 475 -9.08 -2.10 -14.49
CA ASP A 475 -10.22 -2.81 -15.09
C ASP A 475 -9.67 -3.96 -15.96
N ILE A 476 -8.86 -4.83 -15.33
CA ILE A 476 -8.21 -5.94 -16.03
C ILE A 476 -8.47 -7.27 -15.31
N PRO A 477 -8.93 -8.31 -16.02
CA PRO A 477 -9.12 -9.64 -15.44
C PRO A 477 -7.82 -10.45 -15.42
N ASN A 478 -7.79 -11.48 -14.58
CA ASN A 478 -6.82 -12.57 -14.68
C ASN A 478 -7.51 -13.85 -15.16
N LEU A 479 -6.73 -14.73 -15.79
CA LEU A 479 -7.16 -16.11 -16.06
C LEU A 479 -6.35 -17.06 -15.18
N ASN A 480 -7.02 -17.69 -14.23
CA ASN A 480 -6.37 -18.49 -13.19
C ASN A 480 -6.80 -19.95 -13.28
N GLN A 481 -5.97 -20.86 -12.76
CA GLN A 481 -6.36 -22.26 -12.57
C GLN A 481 -5.58 -22.89 -11.41
N LEU A 482 -6.29 -23.64 -10.57
CA LEU A 482 -5.68 -24.43 -9.51
C LEU A 482 -5.14 -25.73 -10.11
N ILE A 483 -3.94 -26.10 -9.70
CA ILE A 483 -3.23 -27.29 -10.17
C ILE A 483 -3.22 -28.31 -9.03
N PRO A 484 -3.83 -29.49 -9.18
CA PRO A 484 -3.78 -30.56 -8.17
C PRO A 484 -2.36 -30.85 -7.69
N ARG A 485 -2.17 -31.08 -6.39
CA ARG A 485 -0.85 -31.31 -5.78
C ARG A 485 -0.01 -32.36 -6.52
N GLU A 486 -0.59 -33.49 -6.88
CA GLU A 486 0.12 -34.55 -7.62
C GLU A 486 0.71 -34.04 -8.95
N GLN A 487 -0.02 -33.17 -9.66
CA GLN A 487 0.46 -32.56 -10.90
C GLN A 487 1.52 -31.50 -10.62
N ALA A 488 1.32 -30.66 -9.59
CA ALA A 488 2.31 -29.66 -9.16
C ALA A 488 3.66 -30.31 -8.79
N ASP A 489 3.62 -31.46 -8.14
CA ASP A 489 4.80 -32.23 -7.76
C ASP A 489 5.50 -32.84 -8.98
N LYS A 490 4.74 -33.37 -9.95
CA LYS A 490 5.27 -33.83 -11.25
C LYS A 490 5.89 -32.68 -12.06
N MET A 491 5.34 -31.48 -11.95
CA MET A 491 5.90 -30.26 -12.54
C MET A 491 7.16 -29.77 -11.81
N GLY A 492 7.48 -30.33 -10.64
CA GLY A 492 8.64 -29.94 -9.85
C GLY A 492 8.51 -28.57 -9.20
N LEU A 493 7.29 -28.09 -8.93
CA LEU A 493 7.07 -26.83 -8.22
C LEU A 493 7.57 -26.99 -6.77
N LYS A 494 8.43 -26.06 -6.31
CA LYS A 494 9.06 -26.11 -4.99
C LYS A 494 8.96 -24.76 -4.27
N PRO A 495 8.81 -24.76 -2.94
CA PRO A 495 8.76 -23.54 -2.13
C PRO A 495 10.15 -22.89 -2.04
N ILE A 496 10.17 -21.62 -1.64
CA ILE A 496 11.38 -20.78 -1.55
C ILE A 496 12.52 -21.38 -0.70
N TYR A 497 12.19 -22.17 0.32
CA TYR A 497 13.17 -22.79 1.23
C TYR A 497 13.70 -24.15 0.75
N ALA A 498 13.19 -24.69 -0.36
CA ALA A 498 13.65 -25.97 -0.88
C ALA A 498 15.12 -25.88 -1.34
N PRO A 499 15.94 -26.95 -1.15
CA PRO A 499 17.30 -26.99 -1.67
C PRO A 499 17.31 -26.73 -3.18
N LYS A 500 18.07 -25.73 -3.59
CA LYS A 500 18.15 -25.33 -5.00
C LYS A 500 18.98 -26.37 -5.73
N VAL A 501 18.35 -27.11 -6.64
CA VAL A 501 19.09 -27.96 -7.58
C VAL A 501 19.63 -27.02 -8.68
N ASP A 502 20.94 -26.82 -8.69
CA ASP A 502 21.73 -26.06 -9.67
C ASP A 502 21.56 -24.51 -9.65
N GLU A 503 22.66 -23.78 -9.45
CA GLU A 503 22.71 -22.32 -9.19
C GLU A 503 22.44 -21.42 -10.41
N THR A 504 22.08 -21.98 -11.57
CA THR A 504 21.52 -21.21 -12.69
C THR A 504 19.99 -21.00 -12.60
N SER A 505 19.36 -21.54 -11.55
CA SER A 505 17.90 -21.66 -11.42
C SER A 505 17.22 -20.57 -10.59
N LEU A 506 17.97 -19.71 -9.89
CA LEU A 506 17.36 -18.68 -9.03
C LEU A 506 16.78 -17.50 -9.79
N ASN A 507 17.40 -17.18 -10.92
CA ASN A 507 16.79 -16.35 -11.96
C ASN A 507 15.76 -17.16 -12.77
N LYS A 508 15.22 -18.27 -12.27
CA LYS A 508 14.10 -18.98 -12.87
C LYS A 508 12.99 -19.30 -11.86
N ALA A 509 13.30 -19.59 -10.60
CA ALA A 509 12.30 -19.72 -9.53
C ALA A 509 11.65 -18.37 -9.14
N GLY A 510 12.28 -17.25 -9.48
CA GLY A 510 11.65 -15.92 -9.53
C GLY A 510 11.67 -15.25 -10.91
N SER A 511 12.48 -15.71 -11.88
CA SER A 511 12.62 -15.04 -13.19
C SER A 511 12.19 -15.87 -14.41
N LYS A 512 11.58 -17.03 -14.18
CA LYS A 512 10.68 -17.72 -15.10
C LYS A 512 9.64 -18.40 -14.25
N SER A 513 8.69 -17.61 -13.73
CA SER A 513 7.39 -18.19 -13.44
C SER A 513 7.04 -19.01 -14.68
N GLY A 514 6.90 -20.33 -14.50
CA GLY A 514 7.05 -21.27 -15.61
C GLY A 514 6.18 -20.78 -16.75
N LYS A 515 6.72 -20.64 -17.97
CA LYS A 515 5.88 -20.44 -19.15
C LYS A 515 5.04 -21.71 -19.30
N GLY A 516 4.01 -21.84 -18.47
CA GLY A 516 2.80 -22.53 -18.84
C GLY A 516 2.27 -21.85 -20.09
N GLU A 517 1.44 -22.58 -20.81
CA GLU A 517 0.71 -22.07 -21.96
C GLU A 517 0.09 -20.72 -21.58
N GLY A 518 0.58 -19.61 -22.15
CA GLY A 518 0.02 -18.28 -21.87
C GLY A 518 0.76 -17.28 -21.00
N GLY A 519 2.00 -17.54 -20.57
CA GLY A 519 2.72 -16.54 -19.77
C GLY A 519 2.18 -16.40 -18.34
N ALA A 520 1.47 -17.43 -17.87
CA ALA A 520 0.98 -17.52 -16.51
C ALA A 520 2.12 -17.75 -15.51
N SER A 521 2.01 -17.16 -14.32
CA SER A 521 2.92 -17.41 -13.21
C SER A 521 2.42 -18.54 -12.33
N THR A 522 3.31 -19.47 -11.94
CA THR A 522 2.96 -20.62 -11.09
C THR A 522 3.53 -20.48 -9.69
N TYR A 523 2.71 -20.77 -8.69
CA TYR A 523 3.08 -20.71 -7.27
C TYR A 523 2.87 -22.08 -6.60
N PRO A 524 3.85 -22.58 -5.84
CA PRO A 524 3.88 -23.97 -5.36
C PRO A 524 2.85 -24.25 -4.27
N GLN A 525 2.55 -23.28 -3.40
CA GLN A 525 1.55 -23.38 -2.34
C GLN A 525 1.62 -24.70 -1.53
N VAL A 526 2.82 -25.13 -1.11
CA VAL A 526 2.96 -26.45 -0.46
C VAL A 526 2.14 -26.55 0.82
N ASN A 527 1.90 -27.79 1.27
CA ASN A 527 0.95 -28.15 2.34
C ASN A 527 -0.53 -27.90 2.01
N ALA A 528 -0.85 -27.06 1.02
CA ALA A 528 -2.19 -27.01 0.44
C ALA A 528 -2.42 -28.10 -0.64
N PRO A 529 -3.69 -28.51 -0.88
CA PRO A 529 -4.03 -29.50 -1.90
C PRO A 529 -3.76 -29.07 -3.35
N TYR A 530 -3.50 -27.77 -3.58
CA TYR A 530 -3.35 -27.20 -4.90
C TYR A 530 -2.16 -26.22 -4.98
N ALA A 531 -1.42 -26.27 -6.09
CA ALA A 531 -0.66 -25.12 -6.58
C ALA A 531 -1.60 -24.21 -7.41
N ILE A 532 -1.12 -23.05 -7.85
CA ILE A 532 -1.90 -22.17 -8.73
C ILE A 532 -1.08 -21.70 -9.92
N SER A 533 -1.75 -21.55 -11.06
CA SER A 533 -1.30 -20.85 -12.26
C SER A 533 -2.13 -19.58 -12.47
N VAL A 534 -1.47 -18.44 -12.62
CA VAL A 534 -2.10 -17.11 -12.72
C VAL A 534 -1.62 -16.39 -13.99
N ASN A 535 -2.50 -16.22 -14.98
CA ASN A 535 -2.24 -15.35 -16.12
C ASN A 535 -2.72 -13.92 -15.80
N ALA A 536 -1.81 -13.13 -15.24
CA ALA A 536 -2.09 -11.76 -14.84
C ALA A 536 -2.41 -10.88 -16.05
N GLY A 537 -3.54 -10.19 -16.01
CA GLY A 537 -4.06 -9.36 -17.11
C GLY A 537 -4.66 -10.14 -18.28
N TRP A 538 -4.87 -11.46 -18.09
CA TRP A 538 -5.42 -12.39 -19.07
C TRP A 538 -4.84 -12.18 -20.47
N ARG A 539 -3.52 -12.32 -20.56
CA ARG A 539 -2.78 -12.03 -21.79
C ARG A 539 -2.84 -13.22 -22.73
N ASN A 540 -3.04 -12.94 -24.02
CA ASN A 540 -2.98 -13.95 -25.06
C ASN A 540 -1.57 -14.57 -25.11
N TRP A 541 -1.49 -15.90 -25.20
CA TRP A 541 -0.23 -16.64 -25.10
C TRP A 541 0.73 -16.41 -26.27
N GLY A 542 0.22 -16.10 -27.45
CA GLY A 542 1.03 -15.86 -28.65
C GLY A 542 1.47 -14.41 -28.75
N THR A 543 0.55 -13.48 -28.53
CA THR A 543 0.76 -12.04 -28.77
C THR A 543 1.00 -11.20 -27.51
N GLY A 544 0.68 -11.71 -26.32
CA GLY A 544 0.79 -10.96 -25.06
C GLY A 544 -0.24 -9.84 -24.87
N VAL A 545 -1.13 -9.63 -25.85
CA VAL A 545 -2.20 -8.62 -25.77
C VAL A 545 -3.30 -9.12 -24.83
N PRO A 546 -3.87 -8.26 -23.97
CA PRO A 546 -4.98 -8.65 -23.10
C PRO A 546 -6.18 -9.19 -23.89
N CYS A 547 -6.81 -10.24 -23.37
CA CYS A 547 -7.99 -10.86 -23.96
C CYS A 547 -9.29 -10.09 -23.70
N SER A 548 -9.28 -9.08 -22.83
CA SER A 548 -10.41 -8.14 -22.64
C SER A 548 -10.24 -6.88 -23.48
N ALA A 549 -11.34 -6.25 -23.86
CA ALA A 549 -11.32 -4.96 -24.54
C ALA A 549 -10.91 -3.83 -23.57
N PRO A 550 -10.20 -2.79 -24.06
CA PRO A 550 -9.96 -1.58 -23.27
C PRO A 550 -11.28 -0.83 -22.97
N PRO A 551 -11.35 -0.02 -21.90
CA PRO A 551 -10.22 0.39 -21.06
C PRO A 551 -9.75 -0.67 -20.07
N TYR A 552 -8.44 -0.78 -19.86
CA TYR A 552 -7.82 -1.66 -18.87
C TYR A 552 -7.65 -1.00 -17.50
N GLY A 553 -7.96 0.29 -17.39
CA GLY A 553 -7.86 1.09 -16.19
C GLY A 553 -8.26 2.54 -16.44
N GLY A 554 -8.52 3.28 -15.37
CA GLY A 554 -9.00 4.65 -15.45
C GLY A 554 -8.70 5.47 -14.21
N ILE A 555 -9.18 6.70 -14.23
CA ILE A 555 -9.19 7.61 -13.09
C ILE A 555 -10.56 8.28 -13.00
N ARG A 556 -11.06 8.44 -11.78
CA ARG A 556 -12.42 8.90 -11.51
C ARG A 556 -12.43 9.92 -10.38
N ALA A 557 -13.26 10.96 -10.52
CA ALA A 557 -13.69 11.79 -9.41
C ALA A 557 -15.07 11.39 -8.91
N ILE A 558 -15.22 11.29 -7.59
CA ILE A 558 -16.44 10.89 -6.90
C ILE A 558 -16.79 11.99 -5.90
N SER A 559 -18.03 12.47 -5.90
CA SER A 559 -18.51 13.40 -4.89
C SER A 559 -18.57 12.70 -3.53
N LEU A 560 -17.83 13.21 -2.55
CA LEU A 560 -17.83 12.67 -1.20
C LEU A 560 -19.20 12.78 -0.53
N ASP A 561 -19.99 13.78 -0.93
CA ASP A 561 -21.27 14.07 -0.30
C ASP A 561 -22.40 13.16 -0.80
N THR A 562 -22.26 12.61 -2.00
CA THR A 562 -23.33 11.82 -2.64
C THR A 562 -22.90 10.43 -3.09
N GLY A 563 -21.60 10.13 -3.12
CA GLY A 563 -21.06 8.90 -3.72
C GLY A 563 -21.19 8.85 -5.24
N LYS A 564 -21.67 9.92 -5.91
CA LYS A 564 -21.86 9.91 -7.36
C LYS A 564 -20.56 10.25 -8.09
N THR A 565 -20.32 9.55 -9.20
CA THR A 565 -19.27 9.90 -10.16
C THR A 565 -19.51 11.31 -10.70
N VAL A 566 -18.48 12.16 -10.64
CA VAL A 566 -18.45 13.49 -11.25
C VAL A 566 -17.91 13.40 -12.68
N TRP A 567 -16.79 12.69 -12.86
CA TRP A 567 -16.21 12.34 -14.15
C TRP A 567 -15.43 11.03 -14.03
N ASP A 568 -15.23 10.33 -15.14
CA ASP A 568 -14.52 9.05 -15.22
C ASP A 568 -13.83 8.94 -16.59
N GLU A 569 -12.51 8.85 -16.58
CA GLU A 569 -11.67 8.91 -17.79
C GLU A 569 -10.70 7.72 -17.85
N PRO A 570 -10.48 7.11 -19.02
CA PRO A 570 -9.40 6.14 -19.20
C PRO A 570 -8.04 6.78 -18.90
N LEU A 571 -7.18 6.07 -18.18
CA LEU A 571 -5.86 6.56 -17.78
C LEU A 571 -4.76 5.78 -18.51
N GLY A 572 -4.20 6.35 -19.57
CA GLY A 572 -3.02 5.80 -20.24
C GLY A 572 -3.21 5.52 -21.73
N THR A 573 -2.14 5.70 -22.48
CA THR A 573 -2.10 5.65 -23.94
C THR A 573 -1.50 4.37 -24.47
N ALA A 574 -1.87 3.96 -25.68
CA ALA A 574 -1.33 2.77 -26.34
C ALA A 574 0.17 2.86 -26.69
N ARG A 575 0.85 3.99 -26.42
CA ARG A 575 2.22 4.28 -26.89
C ARG A 575 3.23 3.18 -26.57
N ARG A 576 3.09 2.51 -25.42
CA ARG A 576 3.97 1.41 -24.95
C ARG A 576 3.35 0.02 -25.12
N ASN A 577 2.09 -0.07 -25.52
CA ASN A 577 1.37 -1.31 -25.70
C ASN A 577 1.41 -1.78 -27.17
N GLY A 578 1.46 -3.08 -27.39
CA GLY A 578 1.33 -3.69 -28.70
C GLY A 578 1.67 -5.19 -28.68
N PRO A 579 1.41 -5.91 -29.78
CA PRO A 579 1.63 -7.35 -29.86
C PRO A 579 3.12 -7.69 -29.76
N PHE A 580 3.41 -8.83 -29.15
CA PHE A 580 4.76 -9.37 -28.92
C PHE A 580 5.65 -8.47 -28.06
N GLY A 581 5.05 -7.57 -27.27
CA GLY A 581 5.78 -6.57 -26.48
C GLY A 581 6.38 -5.43 -27.31
N ILE A 582 5.96 -5.28 -28.57
CA ILE A 582 6.42 -4.20 -29.45
C ILE A 582 5.55 -2.96 -29.19
N PRO A 583 6.12 -1.82 -28.76
CA PRO A 583 5.37 -0.58 -28.56
C PRO A 583 4.69 -0.10 -29.85
N SER A 584 3.40 0.23 -29.78
CA SER A 584 2.67 0.76 -30.95
C SER A 584 2.99 2.23 -31.26
N HIS A 585 3.48 2.99 -30.28
CA HIS A 585 3.68 4.45 -30.34
C HIS A 585 2.41 5.27 -30.67
N LEU A 586 1.23 4.66 -30.60
CA LEU A 586 -0.03 5.33 -30.88
C LEU A 586 -0.49 6.18 -29.67
N PRO A 587 -0.90 7.44 -29.86
CA PRO A 587 -1.40 8.31 -28.80
C PRO A 587 -2.88 8.06 -28.48
N LEU A 588 -3.36 6.82 -28.65
CA LEU A 588 -4.75 6.46 -28.37
C LEU A 588 -4.91 6.21 -26.88
N ASN A 589 -5.82 6.92 -26.22
CA ASN A 589 -6.17 6.64 -24.83
C ASN A 589 -6.96 5.33 -24.78
N ILE A 590 -6.33 4.30 -24.24
CA ILE A 590 -6.91 2.96 -24.14
C ILE A 590 -7.10 2.54 -22.69
N GLY A 591 -6.83 3.41 -21.71
CA GLY A 591 -6.87 3.07 -20.29
C GLY A 591 -5.92 1.93 -19.97
N LEU A 592 -4.76 2.20 -19.42
CA LEU A 592 -3.77 1.16 -19.13
C LEU A 592 -3.90 0.68 -17.68
N PRO A 593 -3.38 -0.54 -17.38
CA PRO A 593 -3.12 -0.91 -15.99
C PRO A 593 -2.31 0.21 -15.32
N ASN A 594 -2.68 0.55 -14.10
CA ASN A 594 -2.11 1.68 -13.38
C ASN A 594 -2.07 1.37 -11.88
N ASN A 595 -0.86 1.42 -11.32
CA ASN A 595 -0.61 1.28 -9.89
C ASN A 595 0.31 2.41 -9.44
N GLY A 596 0.27 2.74 -8.15
CA GLY A 596 0.64 4.06 -7.66
C GLY A 596 -0.58 4.97 -7.58
N GLY A 597 -0.47 6.02 -6.78
CA GLY A 597 -1.57 6.91 -6.45
C GLY A 597 -1.42 8.29 -7.07
N THR A 598 -2.17 9.23 -6.51
CA THR A 598 -2.23 10.62 -6.97
C THR A 598 -1.95 11.59 -5.84
N VAL A 599 -1.59 12.84 -6.19
CA VAL A 599 -1.67 13.99 -5.28
C VAL A 599 -2.65 15.01 -5.86
N VAL A 600 -3.51 15.54 -5.01
CA VAL A 600 -4.46 16.60 -5.36
C VAL A 600 -4.02 17.90 -4.69
N THR A 601 -4.12 19.03 -5.41
CA THR A 601 -3.74 20.34 -4.88
C THR A 601 -4.95 21.28 -4.77
N ALA A 602 -4.91 22.21 -3.82
CA ALA A 602 -5.90 23.28 -3.71
C ALA A 602 -5.98 24.13 -4.99
N GLY A 603 -4.89 24.19 -5.77
CA GLY A 603 -4.84 24.77 -7.11
C GLY A 603 -5.81 24.16 -8.13
N GLY A 604 -6.40 22.99 -7.85
CA GLY A 604 -7.38 22.33 -8.71
C GLY A 604 -6.78 21.34 -9.69
N LEU A 605 -5.60 20.80 -9.35
CA LEU A 605 -4.91 19.81 -10.16
C LEU A 605 -4.75 18.49 -9.41
N THR A 606 -4.82 17.41 -10.17
CA THR A 606 -4.46 16.05 -9.77
C THR A 606 -3.21 15.65 -10.55
N PHE A 607 -2.14 15.27 -9.88
CA PHE A 607 -0.94 14.74 -10.52
C PHE A 607 -0.86 13.22 -10.38
N VAL A 608 -0.50 12.54 -11.47
CA VAL A 608 -0.48 11.06 -11.53
C VAL A 608 0.54 10.53 -12.55
N GLY A 609 1.27 9.48 -12.19
CA GLY A 609 2.24 8.76 -13.05
C GLY A 609 2.01 7.25 -13.15
N ALA A 610 0.91 6.76 -12.59
CA ALA A 610 0.65 5.36 -12.29
C ALA A 610 0.57 4.42 -13.50
N ALA A 611 0.13 4.93 -14.66
CA ALA A 611 -0.10 4.14 -15.86
C ALA A 611 1.19 3.59 -16.49
N THR A 612 1.07 2.44 -17.16
CA THR A 612 2.22 1.74 -17.79
C THR A 612 2.81 2.42 -19.03
N ASP A 613 2.32 3.62 -19.40
CA ASP A 613 2.85 4.38 -20.52
C ASP A 613 3.97 5.36 -20.18
N ASN A 614 4.43 5.40 -18.92
CA ASN A 614 5.52 6.26 -18.45
C ASN A 614 5.26 7.75 -18.68
N LEU A 615 4.00 8.20 -18.56
CA LEU A 615 3.65 9.61 -18.62
C LEU A 615 3.27 10.10 -17.23
N PHE A 616 3.93 11.17 -16.78
CA PHE A 616 3.50 11.94 -15.60
C PHE A 616 2.57 13.05 -16.07
N ARG A 617 1.39 13.17 -15.44
CA ARG A 617 0.31 14.03 -15.91
C ARG A 617 -0.13 15.00 -14.83
N ALA A 618 -0.58 16.17 -15.27
CA ALA A 618 -1.44 17.05 -14.49
C ALA A 618 -2.84 17.06 -15.11
N ILE A 619 -3.83 16.73 -14.29
CA ILE A 619 -5.23 16.62 -14.67
C ILE A 619 -6.02 17.70 -13.93
N ASP A 620 -6.93 18.38 -14.61
CA ASP A 620 -7.91 19.24 -13.96
C ASP A 620 -8.82 18.40 -13.05
N THR A 621 -8.74 18.64 -11.74
CA THR A 621 -9.46 17.84 -10.73
C THR A 621 -10.98 17.88 -10.92
N THR A 622 -11.52 18.95 -11.51
CA THR A 622 -12.98 19.13 -11.68
C THR A 622 -13.52 18.55 -12.97
N THR A 623 -12.69 18.45 -14.02
CA THR A 623 -13.15 18.03 -15.35
C THR A 623 -12.54 16.72 -15.85
N GLY A 624 -11.46 16.22 -15.23
CA GLY A 624 -10.75 15.03 -15.69
C GLY A 624 -9.85 15.25 -16.90
N LYS A 625 -9.79 16.48 -17.43
CA LYS A 625 -8.97 16.81 -18.60
C LYS A 625 -7.48 16.85 -18.26
N VAL A 626 -6.65 16.14 -19.04
CA VAL A 626 -5.18 16.29 -19.00
C VAL A 626 -4.79 17.67 -19.53
N LEU A 627 -4.04 18.43 -18.74
CA LEU A 627 -3.60 19.79 -19.06
C LEU A 627 -2.10 19.89 -19.35
N TRP A 628 -1.32 18.95 -18.81
CA TRP A 628 0.13 18.89 -18.98
C TRP A 628 0.60 17.44 -18.81
N GLU A 629 1.68 17.08 -19.51
CA GLU A 629 2.32 15.79 -19.39
C GLU A 629 3.84 15.88 -19.61
N ASP A 630 4.59 14.96 -19.00
CA ASP A 630 6.00 14.72 -19.26
C ASP A 630 6.27 13.22 -19.48
N THR A 631 7.18 12.91 -20.39
CA THR A 631 7.62 11.53 -20.66
C THR A 631 8.76 11.16 -19.73
N LEU A 632 8.52 10.13 -18.93
CA LEU A 632 9.47 9.59 -17.98
C LEU A 632 10.36 8.51 -18.59
N THR A 633 11.56 8.34 -18.03
CA THR A 633 12.52 7.30 -18.41
C THR A 633 11.97 5.90 -18.10
N ALA A 634 11.34 5.72 -16.93
CA ALA A 634 10.62 4.52 -16.54
C ALA A 634 9.26 4.89 -15.91
N GLY A 635 8.44 3.90 -15.59
CA GLY A 635 7.12 4.14 -14.97
C GLY A 635 7.23 4.76 -13.58
N ALA A 636 6.21 5.52 -13.19
CA ALA A 636 6.09 6.14 -11.88
C ALA A 636 4.98 5.45 -11.06
N GLN A 637 5.29 4.25 -10.56
CA GLN A 637 4.37 3.45 -9.73
C GLN A 637 4.39 3.83 -8.23
N ALA A 638 4.93 5.01 -7.91
CA ALA A 638 4.93 5.62 -6.58
C ALA A 638 3.87 6.74 -6.50
N ASN A 639 3.60 7.25 -5.30
CA ASN A 639 2.74 8.42 -5.14
C ASN A 639 3.56 9.71 -5.40
N PRO A 640 3.05 10.66 -6.20
CA PRO A 640 3.63 11.99 -6.28
C PRO A 640 3.35 12.78 -4.99
N ILE A 641 4.16 13.81 -4.73
CA ILE A 641 4.01 14.74 -3.60
C ILE A 641 4.02 16.19 -4.09
N SER A 642 3.51 17.11 -3.28
CA SER A 642 3.62 18.56 -3.53
C SER A 642 4.04 19.31 -2.27
N TYR A 643 5.11 20.08 -2.36
CA TYR A 643 5.70 20.83 -1.23
C TYR A 643 6.13 22.24 -1.64
N GLU A 644 6.56 23.06 -0.69
CA GLU A 644 7.08 24.42 -0.96
C GLU A 644 8.48 24.60 -0.37
N VAL A 645 9.33 25.33 -1.10
CA VAL A 645 10.60 25.86 -0.60
C VAL A 645 10.77 27.29 -1.08
N ASP A 646 11.09 28.20 -0.18
CA ASP A 646 11.33 29.63 -0.48
C ASP A 646 10.20 30.30 -1.29
N GLY A 647 8.94 29.90 -1.05
CA GLY A 647 7.77 30.42 -1.76
C GLY A 647 7.55 29.85 -3.16
N GLU A 648 8.33 28.86 -3.59
CA GLU A 648 8.13 28.12 -4.84
C GLU A 648 7.52 26.74 -4.52
N GLN A 649 6.39 26.44 -5.16
CA GLN A 649 5.74 25.12 -5.11
C GLN A 649 6.46 24.15 -6.05
N TYR A 650 6.75 22.97 -5.52
CA TYR A 650 7.30 21.84 -6.24
C TYR A 650 6.28 20.70 -6.28
N VAL A 651 6.27 19.96 -7.38
CA VAL A 651 5.62 18.64 -7.48
C VAL A 651 6.70 17.63 -7.80
N LEU A 652 6.72 16.50 -7.10
CA LEU A 652 7.79 15.50 -7.23
C LEU A 652 7.21 14.10 -7.43
N VAL A 653 7.89 13.28 -8.24
CA VAL A 653 7.53 11.88 -8.48
C VAL A 653 8.78 11.01 -8.62
N SER A 654 8.70 9.76 -8.15
CA SER A 654 9.70 8.72 -8.42
C SER A 654 9.38 8.02 -9.74
N ALA A 655 10.33 8.04 -10.68
CA ALA A 655 10.22 7.49 -12.02
C ALA A 655 11.22 6.35 -12.22
N SER A 656 11.08 5.31 -11.40
CA SER A 656 12.08 4.23 -11.25
C SER A 656 11.68 2.90 -11.92
N GLY A 657 10.43 2.79 -12.35
CA GLY A 657 9.90 1.61 -13.03
C GLY A 657 9.50 0.47 -12.09
N HIS A 658 8.83 -0.52 -12.66
CA HIS A 658 8.22 -1.59 -11.90
C HIS A 658 8.19 -2.90 -12.69
N ALA A 659 8.80 -3.96 -12.14
CA ALA A 659 9.00 -5.22 -12.84
C ALA A 659 7.68 -5.91 -13.24
N PHE A 660 6.70 -5.94 -12.34
CA PHE A 660 5.40 -6.55 -12.63
C PHE A 660 4.55 -5.73 -13.63
N MET A 661 4.75 -4.41 -13.68
CA MET A 661 4.01 -3.52 -14.58
C MET A 661 4.76 -3.31 -15.91
N GLU A 662 5.94 -3.92 -16.07
CA GLU A 662 6.78 -3.89 -17.28
C GLU A 662 7.18 -2.47 -17.72
N THR A 663 7.36 -1.56 -16.75
CA THR A 663 7.54 -0.13 -17.04
C THR A 663 8.99 0.31 -17.26
N GLY A 664 9.93 -0.63 -17.34
CA GLY A 664 11.37 -0.36 -17.49
C GLY A 664 12.07 -0.22 -16.14
N THR A 665 13.32 0.23 -16.17
CA THR A 665 14.16 0.39 -14.97
C THR A 665 14.85 1.75 -15.01
N SER A 666 14.80 2.47 -13.91
CA SER A 666 15.41 3.77 -13.68
C SER A 666 15.59 3.97 -12.16
N ASP A 667 16.33 4.98 -11.76
CA ASP A 667 16.51 5.39 -10.36
C ASP A 667 16.22 6.88 -10.15
N GLU A 668 15.50 7.49 -11.09
CA GLU A 668 15.19 8.92 -11.12
C GLU A 668 14.10 9.31 -10.13
N ILE A 669 14.39 10.37 -9.36
CA ILE A 669 13.43 11.18 -8.62
C ILE A 669 13.39 12.55 -9.28
N ILE A 670 12.21 12.98 -9.75
CA ILE A 670 12.08 14.18 -10.57
C ILE A 670 11.19 15.18 -9.86
N ALA A 671 11.70 16.40 -9.66
CA ALA A 671 10.94 17.52 -9.15
C ALA A 671 10.63 18.53 -10.26
N TYR A 672 9.43 19.08 -10.24
CA TYR A 672 8.92 20.06 -11.19
C TYR A 672 8.52 21.34 -10.46
N LYS A 673 8.68 22.49 -11.11
CA LYS A 673 8.14 23.78 -10.65
C LYS A 673 7.80 24.67 -11.84
N LEU A 674 7.10 25.78 -11.58
CA LEU A 674 6.86 26.79 -12.62
C LEU A 674 8.17 27.46 -13.03
N ARG A 675 8.37 27.61 -14.34
CA ARG A 675 9.48 28.40 -14.88
C ARG A 675 9.37 29.86 -14.45
N LYS A 676 10.52 30.48 -14.14
CA LYS A 676 10.63 31.91 -13.79
C LYS A 676 10.44 32.84 -14.99
#